data_AF-Q5GX27-F1
#
_entry.id   AF-Q5GX27-F1
#
_cell.length_a   1.000
_cell.length_b   1.000
_cell.length_c   1.000
_cell.angle_alpha   90.00
_cell.angle_beta   90.00
_cell.angle_gamma   90.00
#
_symmetry.space_group_name_H-M   'P 1'
#
loop_
_entity.id
_entity.type
_entity.pdbx_description
1 polymer ?
#
loop_
_entity_poly.entity_id
_entity_poly.type
_entity_poly.pdbx_seq_one_letter_code
_entity_poly.pdbx_strand_id
1 'polypeptide(L)'
;MSATLVIFDPQAQVPDSGTIRFHRSDLAEADDAIGAFGERRGVVPTASTVTSWHSEQVRAVGAQAQAQAEAGALPPLEVYVQPRAGRFAQEATAQDQAQARLDALRVPHTLHAGAGSARVLAAGAAFTLRQHAQHDGQHFVPVAIEHVAVKQPGPRASSPFWTRRSWSTAATATVSWRCRAATPLRTLPQDRPRMPGPQSARVVGVADAALSPSRDHQVRIQFPWQRGDQPTPGGLTDSASTAPGHAPGDQRAGTWVPVAEWVAGPNWGSHFLPRIGSEVLVEFLHGDIDQPRITGQLYNGELAPPFGGGLDAHASHPGTLSGLHTQSHDGSGTQQWLLDDTPGQLRTRLHTSLADTRLELGYLVQHSDTARGALRGQGFELASQGWGNVHAAQGLLLSSSARGQGASTALDVAEAVAQLHGAQRTAQALHATLTQQQVPGLDAHPSVTRLREAIDPQAQGKYTAAVGGQAATTPADGGRDGQAPVERFAQARLLGESPDHIAWTTPASAVAYAGQALQLTVQQDAQLSAGQTLSAVSGQHTALFAQRGPIKLIAAAGPVSLQAHTGALELLADQAVTVTATDTRIDVLAQHKIVLQAGQTRITLEGGDITFACPGQFTVKASMHPFLGGEMNAVAIPPLPEERLPLQTLSLDHRYHDDQGLAGADYVVTLADGGKRHGTLDAQGRAEVANVPGGSAEVVFSPMPGLFGRKDMTPTPDHAANPADAKLDGVVDKYLAAATADSVKADPVKGVQ
;
A
#
# COMPACT_ATOMS: atom_id res chain seq x y z
N MET A 1 76.87 -9.85 -1.45
CA MET A 1 76.16 -11.03 -0.89
C MET A 1 74.67 -10.80 -1.10
N SER A 2 74.00 -11.65 -1.88
CA SER A 2 72.55 -11.70 -1.92
C SER A 2 72.08 -12.70 -0.86
N ALA A 3 71.17 -12.29 0.02
CA ALA A 3 70.47 -13.20 0.90
C ALA A 3 69.17 -13.63 0.22
N THR A 4 68.85 -14.93 0.26
CA THR A 4 67.62 -15.48 -0.31
C THR A 4 66.74 -16.00 0.82
N LEU A 5 65.49 -15.53 0.88
CA LEU A 5 64.47 -16.13 1.74
C LEU A 5 64.03 -17.46 1.13
N VAL A 6 64.22 -18.56 1.86
CA VAL A 6 63.75 -19.89 1.46
C VAL A 6 62.45 -20.18 2.19
N ILE A 7 61.37 -20.37 1.42
CA ILE A 7 60.07 -20.82 1.94
C ILE A 7 60.04 -22.35 1.81
N PHE A 8 59.87 -23.07 2.92
CA PHE A 8 59.83 -24.53 2.92
C PHE A 8 58.68 -25.03 3.81
N ASP A 9 58.27 -26.27 3.55
CA ASP A 9 57.27 -27.00 4.31
C ASP A 9 57.93 -28.35 4.78
N PRO A 10 57.26 -29.27 5.52
CA PRO A 10 57.85 -30.46 6.09
C PRO A 10 57.96 -31.57 5.04
N GLN A 11 57.41 -31.36 3.83
CA GLN A 11 57.57 -32.22 2.67
C GLN A 11 58.72 -31.75 1.77
N ALA A 12 59.17 -30.50 1.94
CA ALA A 12 60.31 -29.97 1.22
C ALA A 12 61.61 -30.71 1.58
N GLN A 13 62.46 -30.93 0.57
CA GLN A 13 63.77 -31.53 0.78
C GLN A 13 64.65 -30.59 1.62
N VAL A 14 65.09 -31.06 2.78
CA VAL A 14 65.97 -30.31 3.66
C VAL A 14 67.37 -30.24 3.05
N PRO A 15 67.99 -29.04 2.89
CA PRO A 15 69.37 -28.91 2.42
C PRO A 15 70.35 -29.68 3.31
N ASP A 16 71.36 -30.33 2.73
CA ASP A 16 72.37 -31.07 3.49
C ASP A 16 73.66 -30.25 3.65
N SER A 17 74.11 -30.11 4.89
CA SER A 17 75.36 -29.44 5.30
C SER A 17 76.52 -30.42 5.48
N GLY A 18 76.30 -31.71 5.21
CA GLY A 18 77.33 -32.75 5.23
C GLY A 18 77.47 -33.46 6.58
N THR A 19 78.65 -34.07 6.81
CA THR A 19 78.92 -34.89 7.98
C THR A 19 79.82 -34.16 8.98
N ILE A 20 79.45 -34.19 10.26
CA ILE A 20 80.20 -33.55 11.35
C ILE A 20 80.50 -34.58 12.43
N ARG A 21 81.77 -34.64 12.87
CA ARG A 21 82.20 -35.53 13.94
C ARG A 21 81.93 -34.95 15.32
N PHE A 22 81.60 -35.82 16.27
CA PHE A 22 81.61 -35.55 17.69
C PHE A 22 83.01 -35.83 18.24
N HIS A 23 83.76 -34.77 18.55
CA HIS A 23 85.17 -34.86 18.94
C HIS A 23 85.58 -33.61 19.72
N ARG A 24 86.68 -33.68 20.48
CA ARG A 24 87.26 -32.49 21.13
C ARG A 24 87.50 -31.39 20.08
N SER A 25 87.17 -30.16 20.43
CA SER A 25 87.42 -28.96 19.63
C SER A 25 88.58 -28.20 20.27
N ASP A 26 89.81 -28.46 19.81
CA ASP A 26 91.04 -27.87 20.36
C ASP A 26 91.92 -27.32 19.22
N LEU A 27 92.89 -26.46 19.55
CA LEU A 27 93.81 -25.80 18.62
C LEU A 27 94.65 -26.78 17.77
N ALA A 28 94.82 -28.02 18.21
CA ALA A 28 95.58 -29.06 17.52
C ALA A 28 94.74 -29.86 16.49
N GLU A 29 93.43 -29.64 16.42
CA GLU A 29 92.53 -30.35 15.51
C GLU A 29 92.39 -29.57 14.19
N ALA A 30 92.56 -30.25 13.05
CA ALA A 30 92.45 -29.64 11.72
C ALA A 30 90.99 -29.43 11.26
N ASP A 31 90.09 -30.32 11.70
CA ASP A 31 88.70 -30.35 11.27
C ASP A 31 87.73 -29.88 12.36
N ASP A 32 86.73 -29.10 11.92
CA ASP A 32 85.59 -28.67 12.71
C ASP A 32 84.86 -29.86 13.37
N ALA A 33 84.44 -29.69 14.63
CA ALA A 33 83.76 -30.74 15.38
C ALA A 33 82.67 -30.17 16.30
N ILE A 34 81.78 -31.05 16.76
CA ILE A 34 80.89 -30.79 17.88
C ILE A 34 81.56 -31.35 19.14
N GLY A 35 81.88 -30.47 20.09
CA GLY A 35 82.58 -30.83 21.34
C GLY A 35 81.66 -31.15 22.51
N ALA A 36 80.42 -30.65 22.48
CA ALA A 36 79.37 -31.00 23.44
C ALA A 36 78.06 -31.30 22.71
N PHE A 37 77.39 -32.37 23.13
CA PHE A 37 76.10 -32.79 22.58
C PHE A 37 75.26 -33.37 23.71
N GLY A 38 74.08 -32.80 23.94
CA GLY A 38 73.17 -33.20 25.01
C GLY A 38 71.74 -33.28 24.50
N GLU A 39 71.01 -34.29 24.92
CA GLU A 39 69.60 -34.47 24.61
C GLU A 39 68.74 -33.87 25.73
N ARG A 40 67.73 -33.09 25.34
CA ARG A 40 66.69 -32.54 26.22
C ARG A 40 65.35 -33.08 25.77
N ARG A 41 64.63 -33.73 26.68
CA ARG A 41 63.23 -34.13 26.48
C ARG A 41 62.29 -33.23 27.27
N GLY A 42 61.17 -32.88 26.67
CA GLY A 42 60.11 -32.07 27.30
C GLY A 42 58.75 -32.73 27.12
N VAL A 43 57.85 -32.49 28.08
CA VAL A 43 56.43 -32.86 27.92
C VAL A 43 55.79 -31.90 26.93
N VAL A 44 55.15 -32.43 25.89
CA VAL A 44 54.46 -31.65 24.86
C VAL A 44 53.05 -32.20 24.64
N PRO A 45 52.13 -31.42 24.04
CA PRO A 45 50.85 -31.91 23.57
C PRO A 45 50.99 -33.10 22.61
N THR A 46 50.11 -34.09 22.77
CA THR A 46 50.06 -35.30 21.93
C THR A 46 48.87 -35.28 20.97
N ALA A 47 47.93 -34.35 21.15
CA ALA A 47 46.81 -34.12 20.24
C ALA A 47 46.54 -32.63 20.08
N SER A 48 46.05 -32.24 18.90
CA SER A 48 45.53 -30.90 18.64
C SER A 48 44.20 -30.99 17.93
N THR A 49 43.20 -30.30 18.47
CA THR A 49 41.86 -30.25 17.91
C THR A 49 41.52 -28.82 17.54
N VAL A 50 40.95 -28.62 16.35
CA VAL A 50 40.51 -27.31 15.89
C VAL A 50 39.06 -27.35 15.42
N THR A 51 38.30 -26.30 15.71
CA THR A 51 36.89 -26.20 15.30
C THR A 51 36.51 -24.76 14.92
N SER A 52 35.61 -24.60 13.96
CA SER A 52 35.09 -23.29 13.56
C SER A 52 33.64 -23.42 13.11
N TRP A 53 32.83 -22.38 13.37
CA TRP A 53 31.41 -22.34 12.99
C TRP A 53 31.20 -21.58 11.68
N HIS A 54 30.48 -22.17 10.73
CA HIS A 54 30.09 -21.56 9.46
C HIS A 54 28.60 -21.26 9.47
N SER A 55 28.24 -20.00 9.72
CA SER A 55 26.83 -19.58 9.79
C SER A 55 26.11 -19.70 8.44
N GLU A 56 26.80 -19.47 7.32
CA GLU A 56 26.22 -19.53 5.96
C GLU A 56 25.85 -20.97 5.55
N GLN A 57 26.58 -21.96 6.07
CA GLN A 57 26.32 -23.38 5.83
C GLN A 57 25.59 -24.05 7.00
N VAL A 58 25.38 -23.32 8.11
CA VAL A 58 24.84 -23.82 9.38
C VAL A 58 25.57 -25.11 9.81
N ARG A 59 26.90 -25.08 9.79
CA ARG A 59 27.75 -26.25 10.07
C ARG A 59 28.98 -25.88 10.89
N ALA A 60 29.39 -26.78 11.80
CA ALA A 60 30.71 -26.75 12.40
C ALA A 60 31.71 -27.55 11.54
N VAL A 61 32.86 -26.95 11.25
CA VAL A 61 33.99 -27.59 10.57
C VAL A 61 35.11 -27.72 11.59
N GLY A 62 35.59 -28.94 11.82
CA GLY A 62 36.65 -29.20 12.78
C GLY A 62 37.37 -30.51 12.49
N ALA A 63 38.54 -30.65 13.07
CA ALA A 63 39.42 -31.78 12.86
C ALA A 63 40.36 -31.99 14.05
N GLN A 64 40.86 -33.21 14.21
CA GLN A 64 41.80 -33.58 15.27
C GLN A 64 43.01 -34.29 14.67
N ALA A 65 44.20 -33.83 15.05
CA ALA A 65 45.46 -34.52 14.79
C ALA A 65 45.96 -35.17 16.10
N GLN A 66 46.46 -36.39 16.00
CA GLN A 66 47.01 -37.14 17.14
C GLN A 66 48.36 -37.75 16.78
N ALA A 67 49.32 -37.63 17.69
CA ALA A 67 50.63 -38.25 17.56
C ALA A 67 50.52 -39.78 17.76
N GLN A 68 51.35 -40.53 17.03
CA GLN A 68 51.50 -41.97 17.26
C GLN A 68 52.01 -42.24 18.68
N ALA A 69 51.46 -43.26 19.35
CA ALA A 69 51.85 -43.61 20.71
C ALA A 69 53.28 -44.17 20.75
N GLU A 70 54.16 -43.53 21.51
CA GLU A 70 55.51 -44.03 21.80
C GLU A 70 55.50 -44.97 23.03
N ALA A 71 56.48 -45.88 23.14
CA ALA A 71 56.59 -46.80 24.27
C ALA A 71 56.81 -46.05 25.60
N GLY A 72 55.90 -46.21 26.57
CA GLY A 72 55.90 -45.46 27.84
C GLY A 72 55.07 -44.16 27.82
N ALA A 73 54.12 -44.03 26.90
CA ALA A 73 53.34 -42.81 26.65
C ALA A 73 52.66 -42.21 27.89
N LEU A 74 52.73 -40.87 27.97
CA LEU A 74 51.85 -40.05 28.80
C LEU A 74 50.39 -40.17 28.32
N PRO A 75 49.39 -39.91 29.17
CA PRO A 75 47.99 -39.80 28.72
C PRO A 75 47.87 -38.73 27.62
N PRO A 76 46.85 -38.81 26.75
CA PRO A 76 46.67 -37.85 25.68
C PRO A 76 46.54 -36.43 26.24
N LEU A 77 47.49 -35.57 25.88
CA LEU A 77 47.49 -34.15 26.22
C LEU A 77 46.99 -33.37 25.01
N GLU A 78 45.69 -33.08 25.01
CA GLU A 78 45.02 -32.35 23.94
C GLU A 78 45.14 -30.83 24.10
N VAL A 79 45.43 -30.14 22.99
CA VAL A 79 45.23 -28.70 22.85
C VAL A 79 44.03 -28.46 21.93
N TYR A 80 42.91 -28.07 22.52
CA TYR A 80 41.70 -27.68 21.82
C TYR A 80 41.72 -26.17 21.52
N VAL A 81 41.56 -25.81 20.24
CA VAL A 81 41.49 -24.42 19.80
C VAL A 81 40.26 -24.25 18.94
N GLN A 82 39.32 -23.44 19.40
CA GLN A 82 38.24 -22.96 18.55
C GLN A 82 38.63 -21.58 18.00
N PRO A 83 39.24 -21.48 16.80
CA PRO A 83 39.40 -20.19 16.15
C PRO A 83 38.05 -19.53 15.88
N ARG A 84 38.10 -18.25 15.51
CA ARG A 84 36.93 -17.44 15.13
C ARG A 84 36.10 -18.18 14.06
N ALA A 85 34.83 -17.80 13.94
CA ALA A 85 33.89 -18.37 12.97
C ALA A 85 34.48 -18.39 11.54
N GLY A 86 34.04 -19.29 10.67
CA GLY A 86 34.44 -19.32 9.26
C GLY A 86 35.92 -19.60 8.95
N ARG A 87 36.76 -19.97 9.93
CA ARG A 87 38.22 -20.08 9.76
C ARG A 87 38.65 -21.15 8.76
N PHE A 88 37.88 -22.24 8.66
CA PHE A 88 38.23 -23.40 7.84
C PHE A 88 37.11 -23.69 6.84
N ALA A 89 37.31 -23.35 5.56
CA ALA A 89 36.28 -23.61 4.54
C ALA A 89 35.88 -25.10 4.45
N GLN A 90 36.82 -26.01 4.73
CA GLN A 90 36.63 -27.45 4.63
C GLN A 90 37.38 -28.17 5.75
N GLU A 91 36.94 -29.41 6.03
CA GLU A 91 37.54 -30.28 7.05
C GLU A 91 39.00 -30.62 6.75
N ALA A 92 39.39 -30.75 5.49
CA ALA A 92 40.78 -30.95 5.09
C ALA A 92 41.68 -29.79 5.55
N THR A 93 41.24 -28.54 5.38
CA THR A 93 41.97 -27.36 5.86
C THR A 93 42.05 -27.32 7.39
N ALA A 94 41.00 -27.78 8.09
CA ALA A 94 41.02 -27.93 9.53
C ALA A 94 42.04 -29.01 9.97
N GLN A 95 42.10 -30.14 9.25
CA GLN A 95 43.06 -31.22 9.51
C GLN A 95 44.49 -30.75 9.30
N ASP A 96 44.78 -30.05 8.20
CA ASP A 96 46.10 -29.48 7.93
C ASP A 96 46.53 -28.50 9.03
N GLN A 97 45.61 -27.66 9.52
CA GLN A 97 45.87 -26.74 10.62
C GLN A 97 46.11 -27.47 11.94
N ALA A 98 45.30 -28.48 12.26
CA ALA A 98 45.47 -29.30 13.46
C ALA A 98 46.82 -30.02 13.43
N GLN A 99 47.20 -30.58 12.28
CA GLN A 99 48.48 -31.24 12.08
C GLN A 99 49.64 -30.25 12.18
N ALA A 100 49.58 -29.11 11.49
CA ALA A 100 50.63 -28.09 11.54
C ALA A 100 50.85 -27.54 12.96
N ARG A 101 49.77 -27.38 13.74
CA ARG A 101 49.85 -26.99 15.15
C ARG A 101 50.46 -28.10 16.00
N LEU A 102 50.03 -29.35 15.83
CA LEU A 102 50.60 -30.49 16.54
C LEU A 102 52.10 -30.63 16.24
N ASP A 103 52.51 -30.55 14.98
CA ASP A 103 53.90 -30.61 14.55
C ASP A 103 54.72 -29.50 15.20
N ALA A 104 54.24 -28.25 15.17
CA ALA A 104 54.91 -27.11 15.78
C ALA A 104 55.07 -27.25 17.30
N LEU A 105 54.04 -27.73 17.99
CA LEU A 105 54.05 -27.93 19.45
C LEU A 105 54.93 -29.11 19.88
N ARG A 106 55.20 -30.06 18.97
CA ARG A 106 56.04 -31.24 19.23
C ARG A 106 57.52 -31.04 18.95
N VAL A 107 57.92 -29.98 18.22
CA VAL A 107 59.35 -29.64 18.01
C VAL A 107 60.17 -29.67 19.31
N PRO A 108 59.73 -29.10 20.45
CA PRO A 108 60.50 -29.13 21.70
C PRO A 108 60.49 -30.47 22.45
N HIS A 109 59.78 -31.51 21.97
CA HIS A 109 59.71 -32.81 22.64
C HIS A 109 61.08 -33.46 22.80
N THR A 110 61.92 -33.39 21.76
CA THR A 110 63.29 -33.90 21.78
C THR A 110 64.18 -32.92 21.03
N LEU A 111 64.92 -32.13 21.79
CA LEU A 111 65.91 -31.20 21.27
C LEU A 111 67.31 -31.64 21.68
N HIS A 112 68.25 -31.47 20.77
CA HIS A 112 69.66 -31.71 21.02
C HIS A 112 70.37 -30.36 21.07
N ALA A 113 70.90 -30.03 22.25
CA ALA A 113 71.80 -28.90 22.40
C ALA A 113 73.21 -29.37 22.04
N GLY A 114 73.93 -28.58 21.25
CA GLY A 114 75.36 -28.84 21.12
C GLY A 114 76.18 -27.61 20.86
N ALA A 115 77.43 -27.68 21.31
CA ALA A 115 78.43 -26.64 21.19
C ALA A 115 79.69 -27.19 20.51
N GLY A 116 80.34 -26.38 19.68
CA GLY A 116 81.57 -26.80 19.00
C GLY A 116 82.11 -25.73 18.05
N SER A 117 83.05 -26.12 17.21
CA SER A 117 83.72 -25.23 16.23
C SER A 117 83.12 -25.28 14.82
N ALA A 118 82.07 -26.07 14.60
CA ALA A 118 81.47 -26.27 13.28
C ALA A 118 80.92 -24.99 12.64
N ARG A 119 81.56 -24.59 11.52
CA ARG A 119 81.22 -23.40 10.71
C ARG A 119 80.25 -23.68 9.57
N VAL A 120 80.16 -24.94 9.14
CA VAL A 120 79.30 -25.37 8.02
C VAL A 120 77.82 -25.50 8.39
N LEU A 121 77.49 -25.40 9.69
CA LEU A 121 76.11 -25.49 10.16
C LEU A 121 75.31 -24.27 9.72
N ALA A 122 74.17 -24.51 9.08
CA ALA A 122 73.18 -23.49 8.77
C ALA A 122 71.82 -23.86 9.39
N ALA A 123 71.08 -22.86 9.87
CA ALA A 123 69.74 -23.08 10.39
C ALA A 123 68.84 -23.58 9.24
N GLY A 124 68.08 -24.65 9.48
CA GLY A 124 67.24 -25.29 8.48
C GLY A 124 67.97 -26.24 7.52
N ALA A 125 69.28 -26.50 7.69
CA ALA A 125 70.03 -27.46 6.88
C ALA A 125 70.45 -28.68 7.70
N ALA A 126 70.12 -29.88 7.23
CA ALA A 126 70.43 -31.15 7.88
C ALA A 126 71.95 -31.42 7.89
N PHE A 127 72.42 -32.19 8.86
CA PHE A 127 73.78 -32.75 8.85
C PHE A 127 73.78 -34.14 9.51
N THR A 128 74.77 -34.97 9.19
CA THR A 128 74.97 -36.28 9.83
C THR A 128 75.98 -36.19 10.96
N LEU A 129 75.60 -36.60 12.18
CA LEU A 129 76.53 -36.68 13.31
C LEU A 129 77.29 -38.00 13.28
N ARG A 130 78.61 -37.98 13.44
CA ARG A 130 79.45 -39.19 13.54
C ARG A 130 80.23 -39.23 14.84
N GLN A 131 80.71 -40.42 15.23
CA GLN A 131 81.57 -40.67 16.40
C GLN A 131 80.93 -40.36 17.76
N HIS A 132 79.61 -40.13 17.81
CA HIS A 132 78.87 -39.98 19.07
C HIS A 132 78.36 -41.34 19.55
N ALA A 133 78.65 -41.71 20.81
CA ALA A 133 78.37 -43.05 21.35
C ALA A 133 76.92 -43.53 21.20
N GLN A 134 75.95 -42.60 21.23
CA GLN A 134 74.50 -42.91 21.12
C GLN A 134 73.83 -42.41 19.83
N HIS A 135 74.52 -41.56 19.05
CA HIS A 135 73.90 -40.82 17.94
C HIS A 135 74.71 -40.89 16.64
N ASP A 136 75.68 -41.79 16.54
CA ASP A 136 76.44 -42.02 15.32
C ASP A 136 75.52 -42.36 14.14
N GLY A 137 75.75 -41.68 13.01
CA GLY A 137 74.98 -41.85 11.78
C GLY A 137 73.60 -41.18 11.78
N GLN A 138 73.18 -40.53 12.87
CA GLN A 138 71.88 -39.84 12.91
C GLN A 138 71.93 -38.47 12.23
N HIS A 139 70.80 -38.09 11.62
CA HIS A 139 70.64 -36.80 10.93
C HIS A 139 69.93 -35.78 11.83
N PHE A 140 70.47 -34.56 11.89
CA PHE A 140 69.95 -33.47 12.71
C PHE A 140 69.79 -32.20 11.91
N VAL A 141 68.75 -31.42 12.22
CA VAL A 141 68.50 -30.10 11.62
C VAL A 141 68.63 -29.03 12.70
N PRO A 142 69.57 -28.06 12.57
CA PRO A 142 69.63 -26.92 13.47
C PRO A 142 68.41 -26.01 13.28
N VAL A 143 67.68 -25.77 14.37
CA VAL A 143 66.51 -24.89 14.40
C VAL A 143 66.91 -23.47 14.82
N ALA A 144 67.98 -23.36 15.61
CA ALA A 144 68.61 -22.09 15.98
C ALA A 144 70.12 -22.30 16.08
N ILE A 145 70.88 -21.31 15.59
CA ILE A 145 72.34 -21.28 15.69
C ILE A 145 72.75 -19.92 16.22
N GLU A 146 73.56 -19.94 17.27
CA GLU A 146 74.24 -18.79 17.83
C GLU A 146 75.73 -18.94 17.57
N HIS A 147 76.31 -18.03 16.80
CA HIS A 147 77.74 -17.99 16.53
C HIS A 147 78.42 -16.96 17.44
N VAL A 148 79.36 -17.44 18.25
CA VAL A 148 80.21 -16.59 19.10
C VAL A 148 81.61 -16.59 18.50
N ALA A 149 82.06 -15.44 18.01
CA ALA A 149 83.42 -15.25 17.51
C ALA A 149 84.24 -14.43 18.52
N VAL A 150 85.18 -15.07 19.22
CA VAL A 150 86.08 -14.36 20.14
C VAL A 150 87.40 -14.05 19.45
N LYS A 151 87.75 -12.77 19.41
CA LYS A 151 89.03 -12.30 18.90
C LYS A 151 89.96 -11.97 20.04
N GLN A 152 91.09 -12.68 20.17
CA GLN A 152 92.17 -12.22 21.02
C GLN A 152 92.98 -11.13 20.31
N PRO A 153 93.29 -10.00 20.97
CA PRO A 153 94.25 -9.04 20.44
C PRO A 153 95.65 -9.67 20.48
N GLY A 154 96.29 -9.83 19.32
CA GLY A 154 97.72 -10.18 19.26
C GLY A 154 98.59 -9.07 19.88
N PRO A 155 99.84 -9.35 20.27
CA PRO A 155 100.74 -8.33 20.82
C PRO A 155 100.87 -7.18 19.82
N ARG A 156 100.72 -5.94 20.30
CA ARG A 156 100.89 -4.69 19.53
C ARG A 156 102.31 -4.67 18.94
N ALA A 157 102.46 -5.02 17.66
CA ALA A 157 103.65 -4.71 16.89
C ALA A 157 103.43 -3.38 16.15
N SER A 158 104.26 -2.38 16.48
CA SER A 158 104.32 -1.09 15.81
C SER A 158 105.02 -1.22 14.44
N SER A 159 104.28 -1.12 13.34
CA SER A 159 104.81 -0.70 12.04
C SER A 159 103.69 -0.30 11.06
N PRO A 160 103.87 0.74 10.21
CA PRO A 160 102.82 1.27 9.34
C PRO A 160 102.99 0.77 7.90
N PHE A 161 102.81 -0.52 7.61
CA PHE A 161 102.67 -0.97 6.21
C PHE A 161 101.70 -2.16 6.11
N TRP A 162 100.73 -1.99 5.21
CA TRP A 162 99.74 -2.99 4.84
C TRP A 162 100.39 -4.18 4.11
N THR A 163 100.57 -5.29 4.82
CA THR A 163 100.67 -6.62 4.20
C THR A 163 100.02 -7.66 5.11
N ARG A 164 99.19 -8.51 4.48
CA ARG A 164 98.39 -9.63 5.02
C ARG A 164 98.62 -9.93 6.51
N ARG A 165 97.63 -9.55 7.32
CA ARG A 165 97.47 -10.07 8.69
C ARG A 165 97.42 -11.61 8.61
N SER A 166 98.45 -12.28 9.11
CA SER A 166 98.32 -13.67 9.54
C SER A 166 97.34 -13.67 10.72
N TRP A 167 96.12 -14.13 10.47
CA TRP A 167 95.07 -14.20 11.46
C TRP A 167 95.34 -15.37 12.40
N SER A 168 95.70 -15.08 13.64
CA SER A 168 95.76 -16.10 14.70
C SER A 168 94.34 -16.38 15.21
N THR A 169 93.88 -17.60 14.96
CA THR A 169 92.78 -18.37 15.58
C THR A 169 91.70 -17.56 16.32
N ALA A 170 90.59 -17.28 15.62
CA ALA A 170 89.33 -16.95 16.26
C ALA A 170 88.72 -18.24 16.82
N ALA A 171 88.57 -18.36 18.14
CA ALA A 171 87.74 -19.41 18.71
C ALA A 171 86.29 -19.09 18.35
N THR A 172 85.71 -19.89 17.47
CA THR A 172 84.29 -19.80 17.12
C THR A 172 83.57 -20.85 17.93
N ALA A 173 82.72 -20.44 18.86
CA ALA A 173 81.80 -21.35 19.54
C ALA A 173 80.44 -21.23 18.88
N THR A 174 79.98 -22.31 18.26
CA THR A 174 78.64 -22.42 17.69
C THR A 174 77.77 -23.17 18.69
N VAL A 175 76.85 -22.47 19.36
CA VAL A 175 75.79 -23.11 20.17
C VAL A 175 74.59 -23.28 19.28
N SER A 176 74.02 -24.48 19.24
CA SER A 176 72.82 -24.71 18.43
C SER A 176 71.86 -25.68 19.09
N TRP A 177 70.58 -25.40 18.82
CA TRP A 177 69.46 -26.26 19.16
C TRP A 177 69.03 -26.99 17.90
N ARG A 178 68.89 -28.30 18.00
CA ARG A 178 68.66 -29.18 16.84
C ARG A 178 67.56 -30.18 17.14
N CYS A 179 66.81 -30.59 16.13
CA CYS A 179 65.94 -31.76 16.22
C CYS A 179 66.43 -32.86 15.27
N ARG A 180 65.88 -34.06 15.37
CA ARG A 180 66.10 -35.09 14.34
C ARG A 180 65.55 -34.60 13.00
N ALA A 181 66.20 -34.96 11.91
CA ALA A 181 65.75 -34.56 10.57
C ALA A 181 64.35 -35.07 10.20
N ALA A 182 63.91 -36.17 10.83
CA ALA A 182 62.55 -36.71 10.66
C ALA A 182 61.47 -35.94 11.45
N THR A 183 61.85 -35.00 12.33
CA THR A 183 60.87 -34.18 13.07
C THR A 183 60.29 -33.12 12.12
N PRO A 184 58.96 -33.10 11.90
CA PRO A 184 58.35 -32.10 11.03
C PRO A 184 58.51 -30.69 11.63
N LEU A 185 59.17 -29.80 10.89
CA LEU A 185 59.39 -28.42 11.31
C LEU A 185 58.24 -27.53 10.83
N ARG A 186 57.48 -27.00 11.79
CA ARG A 186 56.34 -26.10 11.56
C ARG A 186 56.40 -24.93 12.53
N THR A 187 56.00 -23.75 12.06
CA THR A 187 55.74 -22.60 12.93
C THR A 187 54.35 -22.72 13.53
N LEU A 188 54.19 -22.29 14.80
CA LEU A 188 52.87 -22.23 15.41
C LEU A 188 51.98 -21.29 14.59
N PRO A 189 50.80 -21.74 14.12
CA PRO A 189 49.93 -20.88 13.33
C PRO A 189 49.46 -19.66 14.11
N GLN A 190 49.61 -18.48 13.52
CA GLN A 190 49.26 -17.19 14.11
C GLN A 190 47.84 -16.75 13.73
N ASP A 191 47.21 -15.98 14.62
CA ASP A 191 45.93 -15.34 14.37
C ASP A 191 46.06 -14.19 13.35
N ARG A 192 44.99 -13.92 12.60
CA ARG A 192 44.89 -12.71 11.76
C ARG A 192 44.79 -11.45 12.63
N PRO A 193 45.18 -10.28 12.09
CA PRO A 193 44.98 -8.99 12.74
C PRO A 193 43.56 -8.82 13.28
N ARG A 194 43.44 -8.10 14.39
CA ARG A 194 42.17 -7.88 15.09
C ARG A 194 41.68 -6.45 14.87
N MET A 195 40.39 -6.31 14.62
CA MET A 195 39.72 -5.02 14.70
C MET A 195 39.12 -4.84 16.11
N PRO A 196 39.60 -3.87 16.90
CA PRO A 196 39.20 -3.74 18.31
C PRO A 196 37.79 -3.20 18.50
N GLY A 197 37.19 -2.58 17.48
CA GLY A 197 35.86 -1.99 17.57
C GLY A 197 35.20 -1.79 16.21
N PRO A 198 33.95 -1.33 16.20
CA PRO A 198 33.21 -1.06 14.97
C PRO A 198 33.87 0.07 14.16
N GLN A 199 33.55 0.11 12.88
CA GLN A 199 33.95 1.16 11.94
C GLN A 199 32.73 1.68 11.18
N SER A 200 32.81 2.91 10.68
CA SER A 200 31.86 3.33 9.65
C SER A 200 32.36 2.95 8.25
N ALA A 201 31.41 2.70 7.35
CA ALA A 201 31.66 2.48 5.94
C ALA A 201 30.54 3.08 5.10
N ARG A 202 30.81 3.35 3.83
CA ARG A 202 29.79 3.82 2.88
C ARG A 202 29.30 2.67 2.02
N VAL A 203 28.00 2.55 1.83
CA VAL A 203 27.42 1.57 0.91
C VAL A 203 27.69 1.99 -0.53
N VAL A 204 28.19 1.06 -1.33
CA VAL A 204 28.54 1.25 -2.75
C VAL A 204 27.86 0.19 -3.61
N GLY A 205 27.73 0.45 -4.90
CA GLY A 205 27.02 -0.45 -5.78
C GLY A 205 27.04 -0.02 -7.23
N VAL A 206 26.07 -0.53 -7.99
CA VAL A 206 25.91 -0.20 -9.41
C VAL A 206 25.50 1.26 -9.54
N ALA A 207 26.12 2.00 -10.47
CA ALA A 207 25.75 3.37 -10.77
C ALA A 207 24.25 3.51 -11.09
N ASP A 208 23.66 4.63 -10.69
CA ASP A 208 22.24 5.00 -10.90
C ASP A 208 21.20 4.06 -10.25
N ALA A 209 21.63 3.04 -9.50
CA ALA A 209 20.73 2.21 -8.69
C ALA A 209 20.57 2.81 -7.28
N ALA A 210 19.37 2.70 -6.70
CA ALA A 210 19.18 3.02 -5.27
C ALA A 210 19.78 1.95 -4.35
N LEU A 211 19.80 0.69 -4.82
CA LEU A 211 20.25 -0.50 -4.10
C LEU A 211 20.83 -1.51 -5.09
N SER A 212 21.87 -2.24 -4.69
CA SER A 212 22.39 -3.40 -5.44
C SER A 212 22.82 -4.54 -4.51
N PRO A 213 21.87 -5.22 -3.85
CA PRO A 213 22.16 -6.24 -2.85
C PRO A 213 22.43 -7.63 -3.47
N SER A 214 22.93 -8.56 -2.66
CA SER A 214 22.91 -9.98 -2.97
C SER A 214 21.57 -10.62 -2.56
N ARG A 215 21.32 -11.86 -2.98
CA ARG A 215 20.14 -12.65 -2.55
C ARG A 215 20.07 -12.80 -1.03
N ASP A 216 21.22 -12.86 -0.37
CA ASP A 216 21.34 -13.25 1.03
C ASP A 216 21.36 -12.04 1.98
N HIS A 217 20.68 -10.95 1.59
CA HIS A 217 20.56 -9.71 2.37
C HIS A 217 21.92 -9.07 2.72
N GLN A 218 22.76 -8.92 1.68
CA GLN A 218 24.09 -8.33 1.80
C GLN A 218 24.23 -7.13 0.87
N VAL A 219 25.07 -6.17 1.26
CA VAL A 219 25.45 -5.03 0.42
C VAL A 219 26.97 -4.95 0.25
N ARG A 220 27.44 -4.19 -0.72
CA ARG A 220 28.86 -3.85 -0.83
C ARG A 220 29.13 -2.55 -0.08
N ILE A 221 30.29 -2.49 0.55
CA ILE A 221 30.73 -1.31 1.31
C ILE A 221 32.15 -0.91 0.91
N GLN A 222 32.46 0.36 1.14
CA GLN A 222 33.79 0.91 1.06
C GLN A 222 34.14 1.60 2.37
N PHE A 223 35.28 1.25 2.96
CA PHE A 223 35.75 1.86 4.20
C PHE A 223 36.51 3.17 3.91
N PRO A 224 36.50 4.14 4.84
CA PRO A 224 37.21 5.42 4.67
C PRO A 224 38.73 5.31 4.51
N TRP A 225 39.33 4.25 5.06
CA TRP A 225 40.77 4.00 4.98
C TRP A 225 41.19 3.29 3.68
N GLN A 226 40.25 2.80 2.87
CA GLN A 226 40.56 2.24 1.56
C GLN A 226 40.99 3.37 0.62
N ARG A 227 42.06 3.13 -0.12
CA ARG A 227 42.69 4.11 -1.01
C ARG A 227 42.62 3.65 -2.46
N GLY A 228 42.57 4.58 -3.41
CA GLY A 228 42.52 4.26 -4.84
C GLY A 228 41.89 5.38 -5.65
N ASP A 229 41.35 5.02 -6.82
CA ASP A 229 40.86 5.97 -7.82
C ASP A 229 39.57 6.72 -7.40
N GLN A 230 38.74 6.13 -6.54
CA GLN A 230 37.46 6.69 -6.07
C GLN A 230 37.25 6.43 -4.57
N PRO A 231 38.04 7.07 -3.68
CA PRO A 231 37.86 6.94 -2.24
C PRO A 231 36.52 7.52 -1.79
N THR A 232 36.06 7.14 -0.60
CA THR A 232 34.90 7.82 0.01
C THR A 232 35.19 9.32 0.17
N PRO A 233 34.20 10.22 0.18
CA PRO A 233 34.46 11.65 0.40
C PRO A 233 35.33 11.89 1.64
N GLY A 234 36.37 12.69 1.49
CA GLY A 234 37.38 12.93 2.54
C GLY A 234 38.45 11.84 2.69
N GLY A 235 38.43 10.79 1.86
CA GLY A 235 39.39 9.70 1.87
C GLY A 235 40.70 9.98 1.11
N LEU A 236 41.61 9.00 1.14
CA LEU A 236 42.96 9.10 0.58
C LEU A 236 43.02 8.58 -0.86
N THR A 237 43.66 9.33 -1.75
CA THR A 237 43.78 9.00 -3.18
C THR A 237 45.06 8.25 -3.55
N ASP A 238 46.01 8.10 -2.64
CA ASP A 238 47.28 7.41 -2.90
C ASP A 238 47.13 5.88 -2.76
N SER A 239 47.58 5.09 -3.71
CA SER A 239 47.49 3.63 -3.61
C SER A 239 48.53 2.99 -2.68
N ALA A 240 49.53 3.76 -2.21
CA ALA A 240 50.71 3.30 -1.46
C ALA A 240 51.46 2.10 -2.08
N SER A 241 51.20 1.80 -3.36
CA SER A 241 51.64 0.61 -4.09
C SER A 241 51.62 0.88 -5.60
N THR A 242 52.31 0.07 -6.39
CA THR A 242 52.23 0.11 -7.86
C THR A 242 50.90 -0.42 -8.42
N ALA A 243 50.02 -0.94 -7.56
CA ALA A 243 48.68 -1.41 -7.92
C ALA A 243 47.64 -0.27 -7.86
N PRO A 244 46.52 -0.35 -8.62
CA PRO A 244 45.49 0.71 -8.74
C PRO A 244 44.62 0.96 -7.47
N GLY A 245 45.05 0.49 -6.30
CA GLY A 245 44.32 0.66 -5.04
C GLY A 245 43.10 -0.26 -4.88
N HIS A 246 42.40 -0.09 -3.76
CA HIS A 246 41.27 -0.93 -3.30
C HIS A 246 40.00 -0.11 -2.97
N ALA A 247 39.89 1.12 -3.50
CA ALA A 247 38.72 1.98 -3.35
C ALA A 247 38.13 2.37 -4.73
N PRO A 248 37.39 1.46 -5.39
CA PRO A 248 36.79 1.71 -6.69
C PRO A 248 35.50 2.54 -6.65
N GLY A 249 34.89 2.73 -5.46
CA GLY A 249 33.69 3.54 -5.27
C GLY A 249 32.38 2.95 -5.84
N ASP A 250 32.42 1.71 -6.34
CA ASP A 250 31.33 1.11 -7.12
C ASP A 250 31.14 -0.39 -6.83
N GLN A 251 30.39 -1.10 -7.67
CA GLN A 251 30.12 -2.54 -7.56
C GLN A 251 31.37 -3.44 -7.59
N ARG A 252 32.56 -2.92 -7.92
CA ARG A 252 33.83 -3.66 -7.86
C ARG A 252 34.40 -3.70 -6.44
N ALA A 253 33.82 -2.98 -5.49
CA ALA A 253 34.21 -3.06 -4.09
C ALA A 253 34.05 -4.49 -3.54
N GLY A 254 35.06 -4.93 -2.78
CA GLY A 254 35.46 -6.35 -2.76
C GLY A 254 34.64 -7.31 -1.89
N THR A 255 33.73 -6.85 -1.03
CA THR A 255 33.07 -7.76 -0.08
C THR A 255 31.57 -7.50 0.04
N TRP A 256 30.81 -8.60 -0.07
CA TRP A 256 29.41 -8.65 0.35
C TRP A 256 29.34 -8.75 1.86
N VAL A 257 28.66 -7.79 2.49
CA VAL A 257 28.54 -7.68 3.94
C VAL A 257 27.09 -7.89 4.33
N PRO A 258 26.79 -8.92 5.15
CA PRO A 258 25.45 -9.13 5.70
C PRO A 258 25.00 -7.95 6.55
N VAL A 259 23.72 -7.61 6.42
CA VAL A 259 23.06 -6.57 7.21
C VAL A 259 22.27 -7.22 8.34
N ALA A 260 22.48 -6.76 9.57
CA ALA A 260 21.72 -7.19 10.73
C ALA A 260 20.33 -6.52 10.71
N GLU A 261 19.32 -7.33 10.98
CA GLU A 261 17.92 -6.93 11.04
C GLU A 261 17.42 -6.89 12.48
N TRP A 262 16.38 -6.10 12.72
CA TRP A 262 15.77 -5.98 14.05
C TRP A 262 15.11 -7.28 14.51
N VAL A 263 14.48 -7.99 13.57
CA VAL A 263 13.93 -9.34 13.78
C VAL A 263 14.13 -10.16 12.51
N ALA A 264 14.62 -11.39 12.65
CA ALA A 264 14.86 -12.29 11.53
C ALA A 264 14.48 -13.73 11.91
N GLY A 265 13.62 -14.36 11.11
CA GLY A 265 13.20 -15.75 11.25
C GLY A 265 12.94 -16.42 9.89
N PRO A 266 12.55 -17.71 9.87
CA PRO A 266 12.36 -18.46 8.63
C PRO A 266 11.24 -17.88 7.76
N ASN A 267 11.61 -17.07 6.76
CA ASN A 267 10.70 -16.33 5.87
C ASN A 267 9.77 -15.34 6.60
N TRP A 268 10.23 -14.72 7.69
CA TRP A 268 9.53 -13.62 8.36
C TRP A 268 10.53 -12.72 9.11
N GLY A 269 10.23 -11.44 9.24
CA GLY A 269 11.10 -10.49 9.95
C GLY A 269 11.07 -9.09 9.34
N SER A 270 12.00 -8.24 9.75
CA SER A 270 12.28 -6.94 9.12
C SER A 270 13.21 -7.10 7.92
N HIS A 271 13.14 -6.19 6.95
CA HIS A 271 13.95 -6.23 5.73
C HIS A 271 14.22 -4.80 5.21
N PHE A 272 15.27 -4.16 5.73
CA PHE A 272 15.71 -2.79 5.45
C PHE A 272 17.18 -2.77 5.03
N LEU A 273 17.42 -2.86 3.72
CA LEU A 273 18.76 -2.71 3.18
C LEU A 273 19.19 -1.23 3.13
N PRO A 274 20.42 -0.89 3.55
CA PRO A 274 20.95 0.45 3.43
C PRO A 274 21.18 0.80 1.96
N ARG A 275 20.79 2.01 1.55
CA ARG A 275 20.89 2.47 0.16
C ARG A 275 22.33 2.80 -0.22
N ILE A 276 22.62 2.77 -1.52
CA ILE A 276 23.90 3.25 -2.04
C ILE A 276 24.07 4.70 -1.60
N GLY A 277 25.24 5.01 -1.02
CA GLY A 277 25.54 6.31 -0.45
C GLY A 277 25.32 6.42 1.06
N SER A 278 24.51 5.54 1.68
CA SER A 278 24.28 5.52 3.13
C SER A 278 25.55 5.19 3.92
N GLU A 279 25.69 5.79 5.10
CA GLU A 279 26.73 5.44 6.07
C GLU A 279 26.21 4.33 7.01
N VAL A 280 27.02 3.30 7.18
CA VAL A 280 26.69 2.11 7.97
C VAL A 280 27.74 1.86 9.04
N LEU A 281 27.30 1.32 10.17
CA LEU A 281 28.17 0.83 11.23
C LEU A 281 28.48 -0.64 10.98
N VAL A 282 29.77 -0.96 10.94
CA VAL A 282 30.30 -2.28 10.61
C VAL A 282 31.05 -2.85 11.81
N GLU A 283 30.56 -3.96 12.34
CA GLU A 283 31.26 -4.77 13.33
C GLU A 283 31.95 -5.96 12.67
N PHE A 284 32.91 -6.53 13.37
CA PHE A 284 33.72 -7.65 12.90
C PHE A 284 33.57 -8.82 13.87
N LEU A 285 33.07 -9.96 13.40
CA LEU A 285 32.82 -11.11 14.28
C LEU A 285 34.11 -11.54 14.99
N HIS A 286 34.13 -11.51 16.33
CA HIS A 286 35.31 -11.77 17.15
C HIS A 286 36.53 -10.89 16.79
N GLY A 287 36.30 -9.71 16.23
CA GLY A 287 37.32 -8.80 15.72
C GLY A 287 38.04 -9.30 14.47
N ASP A 288 37.50 -10.29 13.74
CA ASP A 288 38.07 -10.77 12.48
C ASP A 288 37.76 -9.83 11.32
N ILE A 289 38.80 -9.21 10.76
CA ILE A 289 38.67 -8.23 9.67
C ILE A 289 37.99 -8.82 8.42
N ASP A 290 38.07 -10.13 8.24
CA ASP A 290 37.48 -10.84 7.10
C ASP A 290 35.99 -11.20 7.32
N GLN A 291 35.42 -10.85 8.47
CA GLN A 291 34.01 -11.13 8.81
C GLN A 291 33.25 -9.87 9.23
N PRO A 292 33.15 -8.87 8.34
CA PRO A 292 32.33 -7.70 8.59
C PRO A 292 30.84 -8.05 8.65
N ARG A 293 30.09 -7.34 9.48
CA ARG A 293 28.63 -7.36 9.62
C ARG A 293 28.15 -5.93 9.82
N ILE A 294 27.16 -5.51 9.05
CA ILE A 294 26.54 -4.20 9.26
C ILE A 294 25.56 -4.34 10.42
N THR A 295 25.74 -3.57 11.48
CA THR A 295 24.92 -3.62 12.70
C THR A 295 24.05 -2.39 12.90
N GLY A 296 24.24 -1.35 12.08
CA GLY A 296 23.41 -0.15 12.12
C GLY A 296 23.64 0.78 10.93
N GLN A 297 22.82 1.82 10.86
CA GLN A 297 22.93 2.91 9.88
C GLN A 297 23.04 4.23 10.63
N LEU A 298 23.78 5.18 10.05
CA LEU A 298 24.06 6.47 10.67
C LEU A 298 23.60 7.59 9.75
N TYR A 299 22.96 8.60 10.34
CA TYR A 299 22.85 9.93 9.74
C TYR A 299 24.18 10.66 9.90
N ASN A 300 24.47 11.57 8.98
CA ASN A 300 25.72 12.33 8.97
C ASN A 300 25.50 13.74 8.40
N GLY A 301 26.58 14.48 8.13
CA GLY A 301 26.47 15.84 7.59
C GLY A 301 25.88 15.93 6.16
N GLU A 302 25.85 14.83 5.42
CA GLU A 302 25.24 14.72 4.09
C GLU A 302 23.79 14.19 4.18
N LEU A 303 23.53 13.26 5.10
CA LEU A 303 22.26 12.55 5.27
C LEU A 303 21.57 13.01 6.56
N ALA A 304 20.59 13.90 6.41
CA ALA A 304 19.78 14.39 7.53
C ALA A 304 18.71 13.37 8.00
N PRO A 305 18.35 13.36 9.29
CA PRO A 305 17.23 12.57 9.77
C PRO A 305 15.89 13.10 9.20
N PRO A 306 14.94 12.21 8.84
CA PRO A 306 13.69 12.58 8.18
C PRO A 306 12.73 13.38 9.08
N PHE A 307 12.84 13.22 10.40
CA PHE A 307 12.05 13.94 11.41
C PHE A 307 12.96 14.86 12.24
N GLY A 308 13.96 15.47 11.59
CA GLY A 308 14.95 16.31 12.24
C GLY A 308 14.34 17.39 13.13
N GLY A 309 14.58 17.26 14.43
CA GLY A 309 14.26 18.24 15.45
C GLY A 309 15.43 18.41 16.41
N GLY A 310 15.32 19.37 17.32
CA GLY A 310 16.41 19.69 18.24
C GLY A 310 16.29 21.08 18.83
N LEU A 311 17.39 21.56 19.41
CA LEU A 311 17.52 22.89 19.99
C LEU A 311 18.29 23.86 19.09
N ASP A 312 18.66 23.43 17.88
CA ASP A 312 19.36 24.28 16.93
C ASP A 312 18.40 25.30 16.27
N ALA A 313 18.97 26.34 15.67
CA ALA A 313 18.19 27.43 15.07
C ALA A 313 17.40 27.01 13.82
N HIS A 314 17.62 25.80 13.31
CA HIS A 314 16.98 25.26 12.10
C HIS A 314 15.96 24.16 12.43
N ALA A 315 15.85 23.76 13.69
CA ALA A 315 14.93 22.73 14.16
C ALA A 315 13.49 23.21 14.07
N SER A 316 12.66 22.43 13.40
CA SER A 316 11.23 22.73 13.24
C SER A 316 10.37 22.27 14.42
N HIS A 317 10.96 21.50 15.35
CA HIS A 317 10.34 21.01 16.59
C HIS A 317 11.42 20.53 17.57
N PRO A 318 11.14 20.38 18.88
CA PRO A 318 12.14 20.03 19.90
C PRO A 318 12.50 18.53 19.95
N GLY A 319 12.30 17.77 18.87
CA GLY A 319 12.55 16.32 18.83
C GLY A 319 11.36 15.45 19.25
N THR A 320 10.14 15.97 19.21
CA THR A 320 8.89 15.25 19.54
C THR A 320 8.37 14.31 18.45
N LEU A 321 8.99 14.28 17.26
CA LEU A 321 8.54 13.45 16.13
C LEU A 321 9.37 12.18 16.05
N SER A 322 8.72 11.04 15.85
CA SER A 322 9.36 9.73 15.64
C SER A 322 8.58 8.90 14.62
N GLY A 323 9.19 7.85 14.07
CA GLY A 323 8.51 6.91 13.18
C GLY A 323 9.37 6.37 12.04
N LEU A 324 8.71 6.01 10.93
CA LEU A 324 9.32 5.47 9.72
C LEU A 324 9.07 6.42 8.54
N HIS A 325 10.12 6.79 7.84
CA HIS A 325 10.05 7.54 6.58
C HIS A 325 10.81 6.76 5.51
N THR A 326 10.15 6.41 4.42
CA THR A 326 10.77 5.73 3.28
C THR A 326 10.55 6.54 2.01
N GLN A 327 11.47 6.35 1.07
CA GLN A 327 11.38 6.92 -0.28
C GLN A 327 11.21 5.78 -1.28
N SER A 328 10.51 6.04 -2.37
CA SER A 328 10.53 5.21 -3.58
C SER A 328 11.97 5.00 -4.10
N HIS A 329 12.22 3.92 -4.84
CA HIS A 329 13.56 3.63 -5.38
C HIS A 329 13.98 4.57 -6.51
N ASP A 330 13.01 5.16 -7.21
CA ASP A 330 13.23 6.17 -8.25
C ASP A 330 13.21 7.62 -7.70
N GLY A 331 12.95 7.77 -6.40
CA GLY A 331 12.89 9.07 -5.72
C GLY A 331 11.60 9.86 -5.94
N SER A 332 10.62 9.32 -6.68
CA SER A 332 9.37 10.02 -7.09
C SER A 332 8.40 10.33 -5.95
N GLY A 333 8.55 9.72 -4.78
CA GLY A 333 7.61 9.84 -3.67
C GLY A 333 8.07 9.20 -2.38
N THR A 334 7.31 9.44 -1.30
CA THR A 334 7.62 9.05 0.08
C THR A 334 6.45 8.33 0.74
N GLN A 335 6.77 7.54 1.77
CA GLN A 335 5.80 6.93 2.68
C GLN A 335 6.23 7.24 4.11
N GLN A 336 5.27 7.56 4.97
CA GLN A 336 5.52 8.00 6.33
C GLN A 336 4.56 7.32 7.30
N TRP A 337 5.11 6.72 8.35
CA TRP A 337 4.42 6.49 9.61
C TRP A 337 5.05 7.40 10.65
N LEU A 338 4.28 8.31 11.23
CA LEU A 338 4.77 9.31 12.16
C LEU A 338 3.95 9.28 13.46
N LEU A 339 4.67 9.39 14.58
CA LEU A 339 4.20 9.62 15.93
C LEU A 339 4.68 11.00 16.37
N ASP A 340 3.78 11.81 16.91
CA ASP A 340 4.10 13.14 17.45
C ASP A 340 3.72 13.17 18.92
N ASP A 341 4.75 13.20 19.78
CA ASP A 341 4.65 13.22 21.23
C ASP A 341 4.69 14.65 21.79
N THR A 342 4.35 15.65 20.97
CA THR A 342 4.25 17.04 21.44
C THR A 342 3.22 17.13 22.58
N PRO A 343 3.59 17.63 23.77
CA PRO A 343 2.70 17.68 24.92
C PRO A 343 1.37 18.37 24.62
N GLY A 344 0.26 17.68 24.93
CA GLY A 344 -1.10 18.16 24.66
C GLY A 344 -1.54 18.12 23.19
N GLN A 345 -0.71 17.59 22.29
CA GLN A 345 -0.93 17.55 20.84
C GLN A 345 -0.60 16.17 20.25
N LEU A 346 -0.90 15.09 21.00
CA LEU A 346 -0.60 13.73 20.58
C LEU A 346 -1.31 13.38 19.27
N ARG A 347 -0.56 12.85 18.32
CA ARG A 347 -1.11 12.38 17.04
C ARG A 347 -0.30 11.25 16.42
N THR A 348 -0.94 10.55 15.49
CA THR A 348 -0.32 9.56 14.61
C THR A 348 -0.74 9.82 13.17
N ARG A 349 0.18 9.65 12.23
CA ARG A 349 -0.05 9.84 10.79
C ARG A 349 0.49 8.66 10.01
N LEU A 350 -0.33 8.10 9.12
CA LEU A 350 0.07 7.22 8.04
C LEU A 350 -0.15 7.97 6.73
N HIS A 351 0.89 8.16 5.94
CA HIS A 351 0.85 8.98 4.73
C HIS A 351 1.65 8.36 3.58
N THR A 352 1.16 8.54 2.36
CA THR A 352 1.92 8.36 1.14
C THR A 352 1.78 9.60 0.27
N SER A 353 2.86 10.02 -0.36
CA SER A 353 2.82 11.15 -1.31
C SER A 353 1.95 10.83 -2.54
N LEU A 354 1.70 9.55 -2.83
CA LEU A 354 0.81 9.14 -3.91
C LEU A 354 -0.63 9.58 -3.61
N ALA A 355 -1.10 10.53 -4.43
CA ALA A 355 -2.40 11.19 -4.29
C ALA A 355 -2.63 11.82 -2.90
N ASP A 356 -1.57 12.21 -2.19
CA ASP A 356 -1.64 12.77 -0.83
C ASP A 356 -2.57 11.97 0.11
N THR A 357 -2.43 10.65 0.08
CA THR A 357 -3.31 9.74 0.81
C THR A 357 -2.85 9.62 2.26
N ARG A 358 -3.73 9.92 3.21
CA ARG A 358 -3.43 9.93 4.65
C ARG A 358 -4.54 9.36 5.52
N LEU A 359 -4.11 8.70 6.60
CA LEU A 359 -4.89 8.43 7.80
C LEU A 359 -4.21 9.15 8.98
N GLU A 360 -4.90 10.11 9.57
CA GLU A 360 -4.42 10.87 10.73
C GLU A 360 -5.34 10.67 11.94
N LEU A 361 -4.76 10.51 13.12
CA LEU A 361 -5.45 10.26 14.39
C LEU A 361 -4.96 11.24 15.46
N GLY A 362 -5.85 11.75 16.30
CA GLY A 362 -5.54 12.64 17.42
C GLY A 362 -5.58 14.12 17.04
N TYR A 363 -4.50 14.85 17.33
CA TYR A 363 -4.37 16.29 17.08
C TYR A 363 -3.93 16.58 15.64
N LEU A 364 -4.87 16.86 14.74
CA LEU A 364 -4.63 16.98 13.30
C LEU A 364 -3.99 18.33 12.99
N VAL A 365 -2.78 18.34 12.41
CA VAL A 365 -2.08 19.56 12.00
C VAL A 365 -1.57 19.41 10.58
N GLN A 366 -1.41 20.53 9.87
CA GLN A 366 -0.66 20.52 8.63
C GLN A 366 0.78 20.04 8.90
N HIS A 367 1.32 19.24 8.00
CA HIS A 367 2.63 18.62 8.19
C HIS A 367 3.40 18.58 6.87
N SER A 368 4.68 18.92 6.92
CA SER A 368 5.60 18.90 5.78
C SER A 368 6.96 18.42 6.25
N ASP A 369 7.22 17.12 6.12
CA ASP A 369 8.44 16.43 6.56
C ASP A 369 8.83 16.71 8.03
N THR A 370 9.66 17.72 8.29
CA THR A 370 10.06 18.10 9.64
C THR A 370 9.17 19.19 10.25
N ALA A 371 8.39 19.89 9.44
CA ALA A 371 7.62 21.06 9.85
C ALA A 371 6.22 20.70 10.37
N ARG A 372 5.88 21.28 11.53
CA ARG A 372 4.53 21.29 12.11
C ARG A 372 3.84 22.60 11.74
N GLY A 373 2.66 22.52 11.14
CA GLY A 373 1.87 23.67 10.69
C GLY A 373 0.64 23.92 11.55
N ALA A 374 -0.36 24.60 10.97
CA ALA A 374 -1.58 25.00 11.66
C ALA A 374 -2.48 23.80 12.05
N LEU A 375 -3.26 23.98 13.11
CA LEU A 375 -4.32 23.06 13.52
C LEU A 375 -5.37 22.91 12.42
N ARG A 376 -5.69 21.67 12.08
CA ARG A 376 -6.74 21.28 11.13
C ARG A 376 -7.97 20.71 11.83
N GLY A 377 -7.81 20.13 13.02
CA GLY A 377 -8.91 19.58 13.81
C GLY A 377 -8.44 18.59 14.88
N GLN A 378 -9.39 17.90 15.49
CA GLN A 378 -9.16 16.81 16.45
C GLN A 378 -10.08 15.64 16.11
N GLY A 379 -9.57 14.41 16.22
CA GLY A 379 -10.34 13.20 15.92
C GLY A 379 -9.57 12.30 14.96
N PHE A 380 -10.20 11.88 13.87
CA PHE A 380 -9.55 11.15 12.79
C PHE A 380 -9.86 11.78 11.43
N GLU A 381 -8.94 11.63 10.49
CA GLU A 381 -9.16 11.99 9.08
C GLU A 381 -8.63 10.89 8.18
N LEU A 382 -9.47 10.42 7.25
CA LEU A 382 -9.06 9.66 6.08
C LEU A 382 -9.23 10.55 4.86
N ALA A 383 -8.14 10.89 4.18
CA ALA A 383 -8.15 11.78 3.02
C ALA A 383 -7.29 11.26 1.88
N SER A 384 -7.69 11.55 0.64
CA SER A 384 -6.95 11.27 -0.58
C SER A 384 -7.41 12.23 -1.69
N GLN A 385 -6.50 12.59 -2.58
CA GLN A 385 -6.81 13.25 -3.87
C GLN A 385 -7.20 12.23 -4.96
N GLY A 386 -7.08 10.93 -4.67
CA GLY A 386 -7.49 9.83 -5.54
C GLY A 386 -8.88 9.29 -5.18
N TRP A 387 -9.18 8.08 -5.66
CA TRP A 387 -10.44 7.40 -5.35
C TRP A 387 -10.47 6.90 -3.90
N GLY A 388 -11.58 7.15 -3.20
CA GLY A 388 -11.88 6.53 -1.91
C GLY A 388 -12.87 5.39 -2.09
N ASN A 389 -12.58 4.23 -1.48
CA ASN A 389 -13.48 3.08 -1.52
C ASN A 389 -13.48 2.35 -0.17
N VAL A 390 -14.65 2.21 0.45
CA VAL A 390 -14.85 1.53 1.74
C VAL A 390 -15.75 0.32 1.52
N HIS A 391 -15.18 -0.88 1.64
CA HIS A 391 -15.91 -2.14 1.49
C HIS A 391 -16.10 -2.83 2.84
N ALA A 392 -17.35 -3.14 3.17
CA ALA A 392 -17.69 -3.95 4.33
C ALA A 392 -18.71 -5.03 3.95
N ALA A 393 -18.23 -6.23 3.59
CA ALA A 393 -19.05 -7.32 3.07
C ALA A 393 -20.12 -7.82 4.06
N GLN A 394 -19.95 -7.57 5.36
CA GLN A 394 -20.90 -7.92 6.40
C GLN A 394 -21.76 -6.73 6.86
N GLY A 395 -21.55 -5.55 6.27
CA GLY A 395 -22.26 -4.30 6.56
C GLY A 395 -21.40 -3.21 7.22
N LEU A 396 -21.91 -1.98 7.22
CA LEU A 396 -21.24 -0.77 7.67
C LEU A 396 -22.18 0.06 8.55
N LEU A 397 -21.71 0.46 9.73
CA LEU A 397 -22.36 1.42 10.62
C LEU A 397 -21.67 2.78 10.49
N LEU A 398 -22.44 3.82 10.17
CA LEU A 398 -22.02 5.22 10.20
C LEU A 398 -22.79 5.90 11.33
N SER A 399 -22.12 6.21 12.42
CA SER A 399 -22.73 6.70 13.65
C SER A 399 -22.02 7.96 14.16
N SER A 400 -22.81 8.92 14.65
CA SER A 400 -22.31 10.03 15.46
C SER A 400 -22.76 9.94 16.92
N SER A 401 -23.23 8.78 17.36
CA SER A 401 -23.56 8.50 18.77
C SER A 401 -22.28 8.24 19.56
N ALA A 402 -22.17 8.87 20.72
CA ALA A 402 -20.95 8.81 21.52
C ALA A 402 -20.77 7.44 22.19
N ARG A 403 -19.58 6.85 22.05
CA ARG A 403 -19.12 5.67 22.81
C ARG A 403 -17.91 6.05 23.66
N GLY A 404 -18.15 6.44 24.91
CA GLY A 404 -17.09 6.86 25.83
C GLY A 404 -16.03 5.76 26.02
N GLN A 405 -14.76 6.10 25.81
CA GLN A 405 -13.60 5.20 25.97
C GLN A 405 -13.70 3.86 25.19
N GLY A 406 -14.55 3.77 24.17
CA GLY A 406 -14.80 2.49 23.50
C GLY A 406 -15.38 1.42 24.44
N ALA A 407 -16.15 1.83 25.46
CA ALA A 407 -16.73 0.93 26.46
C ALA A 407 -17.89 0.04 25.94
N SER A 408 -18.28 0.19 24.68
CA SER A 408 -19.28 -0.65 24.01
C SER A 408 -18.63 -1.53 22.95
N THR A 409 -19.38 -2.49 22.42
CA THR A 409 -18.96 -3.21 21.23
C THR A 409 -18.99 -2.30 20.00
N ALA A 410 -18.25 -2.68 18.95
CA ALA A 410 -18.09 -1.86 17.75
C ALA A 410 -19.38 -1.70 16.92
N LEU A 411 -20.36 -2.60 17.10
CA LEU A 411 -21.66 -2.57 16.43
C LEU A 411 -22.81 -2.42 17.43
N ASP A 412 -22.58 -1.78 18.57
CA ASP A 412 -23.66 -1.35 19.46
C ASP A 412 -24.54 -0.32 18.73
N VAL A 413 -25.80 -0.70 18.50
CA VAL A 413 -26.80 0.07 17.73
C VAL A 413 -28.07 0.32 18.55
N ALA A 414 -27.98 0.37 19.88
CA ALA A 414 -29.12 0.55 20.77
C ALA A 414 -29.99 1.79 20.41
N GLU A 415 -29.35 2.91 20.07
CA GLU A 415 -30.03 4.15 19.66
C GLU A 415 -30.78 3.97 18.34
N ALA A 416 -30.16 3.35 17.35
CA ALA A 416 -30.80 3.10 16.06
C ALA A 416 -31.98 2.12 16.19
N VAL A 417 -31.85 1.08 17.04
CA VAL A 417 -32.96 0.17 17.35
C VAL A 417 -34.12 0.93 17.99
N ALA A 418 -33.86 1.82 18.95
CA ALA A 418 -34.89 2.65 19.58
C ALA A 418 -35.58 3.60 18.58
N GLN A 419 -34.82 4.22 17.68
CA GLN A 419 -35.35 5.07 16.60
C GLN A 419 -36.24 4.27 15.65
N LEU A 420 -35.83 3.06 15.23
CA LEU A 420 -36.64 2.18 14.38
C LEU A 420 -37.91 1.68 15.06
N HIS A 421 -37.90 1.46 16.38
CA HIS A 421 -39.13 1.23 17.15
C HIS A 421 -40.09 2.42 17.07
N GLY A 422 -39.57 3.64 17.14
CA GLY A 422 -40.35 4.87 16.91
C GLY A 422 -40.98 4.90 15.52
N ALA A 423 -40.18 4.66 14.48
CA ALA A 423 -40.65 4.62 13.09
C ALA A 423 -41.72 3.53 12.85
N GLN A 424 -41.51 2.34 13.42
CA GLN A 424 -42.47 1.23 13.30
C GLN A 424 -43.82 1.59 13.93
N ARG A 425 -43.83 2.15 15.16
CA ARG A 425 -45.08 2.55 15.83
C ARG A 425 -45.85 3.58 15.02
N THR A 426 -45.15 4.59 14.47
CA THR A 426 -45.76 5.62 13.62
C THR A 426 -46.37 5.02 12.35
N ALA A 427 -45.63 4.18 11.64
CA ALA A 427 -46.11 3.56 10.40
C ALA A 427 -47.32 2.63 10.64
N GLN A 428 -47.32 1.86 11.74
CA GLN A 428 -48.43 1.00 12.13
C GLN A 428 -49.70 1.80 12.48
N ALA A 429 -49.57 2.89 13.23
CA ALA A 429 -50.70 3.74 13.59
C ALA A 429 -51.35 4.40 12.36
N LEU A 430 -50.52 4.87 11.41
CA LEU A 430 -51.00 5.44 10.15
C LEU A 430 -51.64 4.38 9.26
N HIS A 431 -51.04 3.20 9.14
CA HIS A 431 -51.62 2.08 8.40
C HIS A 431 -53.02 1.71 8.93
N ALA A 432 -53.18 1.58 10.26
CA ALA A 432 -54.47 1.29 10.87
C ALA A 432 -55.52 2.38 10.59
N THR A 433 -55.11 3.65 10.61
CA THR A 433 -56.00 4.79 10.30
C THR A 433 -56.45 4.77 8.84
N LEU A 434 -55.55 4.51 7.89
CA LEU A 434 -55.88 4.42 6.46
C LEU A 434 -56.90 3.31 6.19
N THR A 435 -56.65 2.11 6.73
CA THR A 435 -57.54 0.96 6.58
C THR A 435 -58.93 1.24 7.16
N GLN A 436 -59.02 1.93 8.31
CA GLN A 436 -60.30 2.33 8.90
C GLN A 436 -61.08 3.33 8.03
N GLN A 437 -60.37 4.21 7.33
CA GLN A 437 -60.95 5.24 6.45
C GLN A 437 -61.13 4.75 5.00
N GLN A 438 -61.02 3.43 4.77
CA GLN A 438 -61.14 2.83 3.44
C GLN A 438 -60.12 3.36 2.41
N VAL A 439 -59.00 3.90 2.88
CA VAL A 439 -57.85 4.26 2.04
C VAL A 439 -56.91 3.05 2.00
N PRO A 440 -56.34 2.67 0.84
CA PRO A 440 -55.34 1.62 0.78
C PRO A 440 -54.22 1.85 1.81
N GLY A 441 -53.88 0.79 2.54
CA GLY A 441 -52.91 0.85 3.62
C GLY A 441 -51.46 0.93 3.13
N LEU A 442 -50.53 1.16 4.07
CA LEU A 442 -49.09 1.13 3.82
C LEU A 442 -48.56 -0.31 3.70
N ASP A 443 -48.73 -0.99 2.57
CA ASP A 443 -48.37 -2.42 2.42
C ASP A 443 -46.90 -2.73 2.75
N ALA A 444 -46.00 -1.81 2.44
CA ALA A 444 -44.58 -2.01 2.67
C ALA A 444 -44.17 -1.85 4.14
N HIS A 445 -45.00 -1.30 5.05
CA HIS A 445 -44.58 -0.92 6.41
C HIS A 445 -43.86 -2.02 7.24
N PRO A 446 -44.08 -3.33 7.02
CA PRO A 446 -43.31 -4.37 7.72
C PRO A 446 -41.81 -4.40 7.36
N SER A 447 -41.34 -3.69 6.33
CA SER A 447 -39.90 -3.57 6.03
C SER A 447 -39.11 -2.89 7.15
N VAL A 448 -39.70 -1.92 7.88
CA VAL A 448 -39.05 -1.29 9.05
C VAL A 448 -38.82 -2.32 10.15
N THR A 449 -39.83 -3.15 10.43
CA THR A 449 -39.75 -4.23 11.43
C THR A 449 -38.65 -5.22 11.07
N ARG A 450 -38.58 -5.66 9.80
CA ARG A 450 -37.54 -6.58 9.32
C ARG A 450 -36.13 -5.97 9.43
N LEU A 451 -35.97 -4.68 9.13
CA LEU A 451 -34.68 -3.99 9.28
C LEU A 451 -34.26 -3.95 10.76
N ARG A 452 -35.16 -3.56 11.66
CA ARG A 452 -34.91 -3.54 13.11
C ARG A 452 -34.49 -4.91 13.62
N GLU A 453 -35.24 -5.96 13.33
CA GLU A 453 -34.94 -7.32 13.81
C GLU A 453 -33.60 -7.86 13.28
N ALA A 454 -33.18 -7.41 12.09
CA ALA A 454 -31.90 -7.79 11.49
C ALA A 454 -30.69 -7.11 12.14
N ILE A 455 -30.87 -5.99 12.85
CA ILE A 455 -29.79 -5.27 13.53
C ILE A 455 -29.86 -5.40 15.06
N ASP A 456 -31.01 -5.76 15.60
CA ASP A 456 -31.23 -5.88 17.04
C ASP A 456 -30.60 -7.18 17.58
N PRO A 457 -29.65 -7.11 18.54
CA PRO A 457 -29.02 -8.28 19.14
C PRO A 457 -29.98 -9.15 19.97
N GLN A 458 -31.09 -8.59 20.46
CA GLN A 458 -32.14 -9.36 21.11
C GLN A 458 -32.90 -10.24 20.11
N ALA A 459 -32.82 -9.92 18.81
CA ALA A 459 -33.40 -10.68 17.71
C ALA A 459 -32.32 -11.41 16.89
N GLN A 460 -32.10 -11.01 15.63
CA GLN A 460 -31.21 -11.67 14.67
C GLN A 460 -29.82 -11.04 14.61
N GLY A 461 -29.65 -9.85 15.17
CA GLY A 461 -28.45 -9.01 15.07
C GLY A 461 -27.29 -9.44 15.98
N LYS A 462 -26.99 -10.74 16.01
CA LYS A 462 -25.94 -11.31 16.87
C LYS A 462 -25.18 -12.44 16.21
N TYR A 463 -23.94 -12.66 16.65
CA TYR A 463 -23.21 -13.88 16.29
C TYR A 463 -23.88 -15.10 16.94
N THR A 464 -23.97 -16.20 16.21
CA THR A 464 -24.50 -17.47 16.72
C THR A 464 -23.42 -18.54 16.89
N ALA A 465 -22.21 -18.26 16.42
CA ALA A 465 -21.05 -19.14 16.48
C ALA A 465 -19.75 -18.33 16.46
N ALA A 466 -18.62 -19.02 16.69
CA ALA A 466 -17.29 -18.45 16.58
C ALA A 466 -16.98 -17.95 15.16
N VAL A 467 -16.21 -16.86 15.06
CA VAL A 467 -15.78 -16.27 13.79
C VAL A 467 -14.29 -16.56 13.60
N GLY A 468 -13.93 -17.30 12.55
CA GLY A 468 -12.52 -17.62 12.27
C GLY A 468 -11.82 -18.39 13.41
N GLY A 469 -12.57 -19.17 14.18
CA GLY A 469 -12.05 -19.90 15.36
C GLY A 469 -11.97 -19.06 16.65
N GLN A 470 -12.40 -17.79 16.63
CA GLN A 470 -12.43 -16.92 17.79
C GLN A 470 -13.84 -16.83 18.38
N ALA A 471 -13.94 -16.82 19.72
CA ALA A 471 -15.22 -16.64 20.40
C ALA A 471 -15.81 -15.26 20.07
N ALA A 472 -17.08 -15.24 19.65
CA ALA A 472 -17.81 -14.01 19.32
C ALA A 472 -18.78 -13.66 20.46
N THR A 473 -18.25 -13.59 21.68
CA THR A 473 -19.00 -13.31 22.90
C THR A 473 -18.40 -12.13 23.66
N THR A 474 -19.24 -11.35 24.34
CA THR A 474 -18.81 -10.27 25.22
C THR A 474 -18.31 -10.86 26.53
N PRO A 475 -17.06 -10.58 26.95
CA PRO A 475 -16.55 -11.04 28.24
C PRO A 475 -17.41 -10.55 29.40
N ALA A 476 -17.52 -11.35 30.47
CA ALA A 476 -18.05 -10.85 31.73
C ALA A 476 -17.06 -9.85 32.35
N ASP A 477 -17.54 -8.93 33.20
CA ASP A 477 -16.69 -7.92 33.86
C ASP A 477 -15.45 -8.56 34.51
N GLY A 478 -14.26 -8.14 34.05
CA GLY A 478 -12.97 -8.63 34.56
C GLY A 478 -12.51 -10.01 34.03
N GLY A 479 -13.28 -10.64 33.15
CA GLY A 479 -12.95 -11.93 32.52
C GLY A 479 -12.47 -11.80 31.07
N ARG A 480 -11.89 -12.88 30.53
CA ARG A 480 -11.60 -13.03 29.09
C ARG A 480 -12.68 -13.85 28.36
N ASP A 481 -13.40 -14.68 29.11
CA ASP A 481 -14.42 -15.57 28.57
C ASP A 481 -15.82 -14.96 28.76
N GLY A 482 -16.55 -14.87 27.65
CA GLY A 482 -17.91 -14.33 27.59
C GLY A 482 -18.95 -15.37 27.23
N GLN A 483 -20.19 -15.19 27.69
CA GLN A 483 -21.32 -16.05 27.28
C GLN A 483 -22.38 -15.34 26.44
N ALA A 484 -22.50 -14.02 26.55
CA ALA A 484 -23.44 -13.25 25.73
C ALA A 484 -22.84 -13.01 24.33
N PRO A 485 -23.56 -13.30 23.24
CA PRO A 485 -23.04 -13.06 21.89
C PRO A 485 -22.85 -11.57 21.58
N VAL A 486 -21.85 -11.24 20.76
CA VAL A 486 -21.60 -9.88 20.28
C VAL A 486 -22.60 -9.50 19.17
N GLU A 487 -22.96 -8.22 19.12
CA GLU A 487 -23.80 -7.59 18.11
C GLU A 487 -23.20 -7.73 16.70
N ARG A 488 -24.05 -7.96 15.70
CA ARG A 488 -23.71 -7.86 14.27
C ARG A 488 -24.95 -7.53 13.45
N PHE A 489 -24.78 -7.14 12.20
CA PHE A 489 -25.90 -7.20 11.27
C PHE A 489 -26.16 -8.62 10.79
N ALA A 490 -27.43 -9.04 10.77
CA ALA A 490 -27.84 -10.35 10.29
C ALA A 490 -27.50 -10.56 8.80
N GLN A 491 -27.49 -9.47 8.03
CA GLN A 491 -27.18 -9.40 6.59
C GLN A 491 -26.32 -8.16 6.31
N ALA A 492 -25.70 -8.07 5.13
CA ALA A 492 -24.98 -6.87 4.72
C ALA A 492 -25.93 -5.65 4.66
N ARG A 493 -25.72 -4.68 5.55
CA ARG A 493 -26.52 -3.46 5.66
C ARG A 493 -25.61 -2.25 5.80
N LEU A 494 -26.04 -1.12 5.24
CA LEU A 494 -25.51 0.20 5.58
C LEU A 494 -26.52 0.88 6.51
N LEU A 495 -26.11 1.13 7.75
CA LEU A 495 -26.92 1.83 8.74
C LEU A 495 -26.26 3.17 9.05
N GLY A 496 -26.95 4.27 8.75
CA GLY A 496 -26.57 5.61 9.16
C GLY A 496 -27.47 6.09 10.29
N GLU A 497 -26.89 6.53 11.39
CA GLU A 497 -27.65 7.08 12.53
C GLU A 497 -26.94 8.30 13.13
N SER A 498 -27.75 9.21 13.66
CA SER A 498 -27.28 10.38 14.39
C SER A 498 -28.29 10.73 15.48
N PRO A 499 -27.85 11.21 16.66
CA PRO A 499 -28.74 11.71 17.70
C PRO A 499 -29.35 13.09 17.38
N ASP A 500 -28.84 13.82 16.37
CA ASP A 500 -29.26 15.20 16.08
C ASP A 500 -29.74 15.39 14.63
N HIS A 501 -28.83 15.50 13.66
CA HIS A 501 -29.16 15.81 12.27
C HIS A 501 -28.38 14.93 11.28
N ILE A 502 -29.05 14.54 10.19
CA ILE A 502 -28.44 13.91 9.02
C ILE A 502 -28.77 14.76 7.80
N ALA A 503 -27.76 15.16 7.05
CA ALA A 503 -27.92 15.96 5.83
C ALA A 503 -27.33 15.23 4.62
N TRP A 504 -28.09 15.18 3.52
CA TRP A 504 -27.64 14.69 2.21
C TRP A 504 -27.73 15.86 1.24
N THR A 505 -26.59 16.38 0.78
CA THR A 505 -26.54 17.59 -0.05
C THR A 505 -25.66 17.38 -1.26
N THR A 506 -26.03 18.00 -2.39
CA THR A 506 -25.25 18.01 -3.63
C THR A 506 -25.67 19.23 -4.45
N PRO A 507 -24.74 19.93 -5.12
CA PRO A 507 -25.08 21.02 -6.04
C PRO A 507 -25.62 20.50 -7.39
N ALA A 508 -25.47 19.20 -7.67
CA ALA A 508 -25.91 18.59 -8.92
C ALA A 508 -27.23 17.82 -8.70
N SER A 509 -27.21 16.50 -8.85
CA SER A 509 -28.40 15.65 -8.73
C SER A 509 -28.25 14.61 -7.63
N ALA A 510 -29.34 14.32 -6.93
CA ALA A 510 -29.45 13.22 -5.97
C ALA A 510 -30.52 12.24 -6.44
N VAL A 511 -30.28 10.93 -6.24
CA VAL A 511 -31.21 9.86 -6.63
C VAL A 511 -31.39 8.91 -5.46
N ALA A 512 -32.64 8.61 -5.13
CA ALA A 512 -33.02 7.56 -4.18
C ALA A 512 -33.83 6.49 -4.92
N TYR A 513 -33.32 5.27 -4.97
CA TYR A 513 -33.95 4.15 -5.66
C TYR A 513 -33.97 2.91 -4.75
N ALA A 514 -35.10 2.22 -4.74
CA ALA A 514 -35.25 0.93 -4.08
C ALA A 514 -36.00 -0.02 -5.02
N GLY A 515 -35.43 -1.19 -5.30
CA GLY A 515 -36.08 -2.21 -6.15
C GLY A 515 -37.31 -2.88 -5.52
N GLN A 516 -37.60 -2.60 -4.25
CA GLN A 516 -38.80 -3.10 -3.55
C GLN A 516 -39.63 -1.94 -3.00
N ALA A 517 -39.19 -1.32 -1.90
CA ALA A 517 -39.91 -0.24 -1.25
C ALA A 517 -38.96 0.84 -0.72
N LEU A 518 -39.33 2.11 -0.94
CA LEU A 518 -38.71 3.27 -0.32
C LEU A 518 -39.70 3.84 0.71
N GLN A 519 -39.26 4.02 1.95
CA GLN A 519 -40.10 4.51 3.05
C GLN A 519 -39.49 5.73 3.71
N LEU A 520 -40.33 6.74 3.88
CA LEU A 520 -40.01 8.00 4.55
C LEU A 520 -41.00 8.16 5.70
N THR A 521 -40.58 7.80 6.91
CA THR A 521 -41.42 7.93 8.11
C THR A 521 -40.99 9.16 8.89
N VAL A 522 -41.90 10.12 9.07
CA VAL A 522 -41.68 11.34 9.84
C VAL A 522 -42.71 11.41 10.96
N GLN A 523 -42.28 11.70 12.19
CA GLN A 523 -43.18 11.75 13.35
C GLN A 523 -43.88 13.11 13.51
N GLN A 524 -43.24 14.17 13.03
CA GLN A 524 -43.76 15.54 13.05
C GLN A 524 -44.07 15.99 11.62
N ASP A 525 -43.33 16.97 11.10
CA ASP A 525 -43.63 17.60 9.82
C ASP A 525 -42.77 17.06 8.67
N ALA A 526 -43.42 16.62 7.60
CA ALA A 526 -42.76 16.30 6.33
C ALA A 526 -42.92 17.46 5.34
N GLN A 527 -41.81 18.02 4.87
CA GLN A 527 -41.79 19.11 3.90
C GLN A 527 -41.17 18.65 2.58
N LEU A 528 -41.93 18.76 1.49
CA LEU A 528 -41.48 18.46 0.12
C LEU A 528 -41.59 19.75 -0.69
N SER A 529 -40.44 20.30 -1.10
CA SER A 529 -40.37 21.57 -1.83
C SER A 529 -39.53 21.42 -3.08
N ALA A 530 -40.00 21.99 -4.19
CA ALA A 530 -39.28 22.06 -5.45
C ALA A 530 -39.30 23.49 -5.97
N GLY A 531 -38.15 24.01 -6.40
CA GLY A 531 -38.07 25.37 -6.96
C GLY A 531 -38.70 25.52 -8.35
N GLN A 532 -39.00 24.40 -9.01
CA GLN A 532 -39.63 24.35 -10.34
C GLN A 532 -40.84 23.42 -10.32
N THR A 533 -40.62 22.10 -10.43
CA THR A 533 -41.71 21.12 -10.57
C THR A 533 -41.66 20.08 -9.46
N LEU A 534 -42.82 19.81 -8.84
CA LEU A 534 -43.04 18.66 -7.98
C LEU A 534 -43.98 17.69 -8.72
N SER A 535 -43.52 16.47 -8.99
CA SER A 535 -44.30 15.43 -9.67
C SER A 535 -44.38 14.16 -8.83
N ALA A 536 -45.56 13.53 -8.82
CA ALA A 536 -45.81 12.25 -8.17
C ALA A 536 -46.55 11.34 -9.14
N VAL A 537 -45.94 10.22 -9.52
CA VAL A 537 -46.46 9.25 -10.49
C VAL A 537 -46.44 7.86 -9.84
N SER A 538 -47.56 7.13 -9.91
CA SER A 538 -47.69 5.77 -9.39
C SER A 538 -48.19 4.83 -10.47
N GLY A 539 -47.64 3.61 -10.51
CA GLY A 539 -48.07 2.57 -11.46
C GLY A 539 -49.34 1.82 -11.03
N GLN A 540 -49.82 2.04 -9.80
CA GLN A 540 -51.03 1.39 -9.27
C GLN A 540 -51.99 2.45 -8.72
N HIS A 541 -51.79 2.89 -7.48
CA HIS A 541 -52.63 3.90 -6.84
C HIS A 541 -51.80 5.01 -6.19
N THR A 542 -52.41 6.18 -6.05
CA THR A 542 -51.88 7.32 -5.28
C THR A 542 -52.93 7.73 -4.27
N ALA A 543 -52.57 7.84 -3.00
CA ALA A 543 -53.46 8.28 -1.94
C ALA A 543 -52.89 9.53 -1.25
N LEU A 544 -53.72 10.57 -1.12
CA LEU A 544 -53.44 11.76 -0.32
C LEU A 544 -54.47 11.84 0.80
N PHE A 545 -54.02 11.65 2.04
CA PHE A 545 -54.90 11.55 3.21
C PHE A 545 -54.39 12.43 4.35
N ALA A 546 -55.30 13.20 4.95
CA ALA A 546 -55.04 13.97 6.16
C ALA A 546 -56.01 13.50 7.25
N GLN A 547 -55.48 12.93 8.34
CA GLN A 547 -56.32 12.48 9.46
C GLN A 547 -56.97 13.65 10.20
N ARG A 548 -56.24 14.76 10.32
CA ARG A 548 -56.66 15.99 10.98
C ARG A 548 -56.21 17.18 10.15
N GLY A 549 -57.08 18.18 10.03
CA GLY A 549 -56.81 19.39 9.25
C GLY A 549 -57.24 19.28 7.78
N PRO A 550 -57.16 20.40 7.04
CA PRO A 550 -57.63 20.46 5.66
C PRO A 550 -56.59 19.94 4.65
N ILE A 551 -57.08 19.41 3.53
CA ILE A 551 -56.28 19.30 2.31
C ILE A 551 -56.53 20.56 1.47
N LYS A 552 -55.46 21.23 1.02
CA LYS A 552 -55.53 22.40 0.14
C LYS A 552 -54.79 22.12 -1.16
N LEU A 553 -55.49 22.23 -2.28
CA LEU A 553 -54.93 22.14 -3.64
C LEU A 553 -55.16 23.48 -4.33
N ILE A 554 -54.09 24.26 -4.48
CA ILE A 554 -54.16 25.65 -4.96
C ILE A 554 -53.13 25.84 -6.07
N ALA A 555 -53.58 26.25 -7.26
CA ALA A 555 -52.72 26.83 -8.28
C ALA A 555 -52.83 28.36 -8.16
N ALA A 556 -51.75 29.03 -7.73
CA ALA A 556 -51.72 30.49 -7.62
C ALA A 556 -51.81 31.18 -9.00
N ALA A 557 -51.23 30.53 -10.01
CA ALA A 557 -51.35 30.87 -11.42
C ALA A 557 -51.51 29.58 -12.23
N GLY A 558 -52.34 29.63 -13.27
CA GLY A 558 -52.66 28.46 -14.10
C GLY A 558 -53.86 27.65 -13.57
N PRO A 559 -54.35 26.69 -14.39
CA PRO A 559 -55.55 25.92 -14.06
C PRO A 559 -55.28 24.78 -13.08
N VAL A 560 -56.31 24.39 -12.33
CA VAL A 560 -56.37 23.09 -11.62
C VAL A 560 -57.26 22.16 -12.42
N SER A 561 -56.77 20.96 -12.74
CA SER A 561 -57.54 19.93 -13.45
C SER A 561 -57.61 18.63 -12.65
N LEU A 562 -58.82 18.09 -12.49
CA LEU A 562 -59.07 16.76 -11.93
C LEU A 562 -59.80 15.94 -12.99
N GLN A 563 -59.24 14.78 -13.37
CA GLN A 563 -59.76 13.97 -14.47
C GLN A 563 -59.71 12.49 -14.10
N ALA A 564 -60.75 11.74 -14.50
CA ALA A 564 -60.78 10.29 -14.46
C ALA A 564 -61.11 9.77 -15.87
N HIS A 565 -60.14 9.12 -16.53
CA HIS A 565 -60.28 8.72 -17.94
C HIS A 565 -61.14 7.46 -18.10
N THR A 566 -60.91 6.44 -17.28
CA THR A 566 -61.60 5.14 -17.38
C THR A 566 -62.51 4.84 -16.19
N GLY A 567 -62.51 5.70 -15.16
CA GLY A 567 -63.23 5.49 -13.90
C GLY A 567 -64.12 6.67 -13.55
N ALA A 568 -64.93 6.51 -12.52
CA ALA A 568 -65.76 7.59 -11.99
C ALA A 568 -64.89 8.65 -11.28
N LEU A 569 -65.23 9.92 -11.47
CA LEU A 569 -64.75 11.02 -10.62
C LEU A 569 -65.80 11.30 -9.55
N GLU A 570 -65.47 11.08 -8.28
CA GLU A 570 -66.36 11.30 -7.14
C GLU A 570 -65.87 12.48 -6.29
N LEU A 571 -66.77 13.42 -6.00
CA LEU A 571 -66.54 14.55 -5.08
C LEU A 571 -67.62 14.52 -4.00
N LEU A 572 -67.25 14.08 -2.81
CA LEU A 572 -68.18 13.87 -1.68
C LEU A 572 -67.86 14.83 -0.53
N ALA A 573 -68.89 15.38 0.10
CA ALA A 573 -68.77 16.17 1.33
C ALA A 573 -69.97 15.91 2.25
N ASP A 574 -69.71 15.73 3.55
CA ASP A 574 -70.75 15.52 4.58
C ASP A 574 -71.58 16.79 4.83
N GLN A 575 -70.96 17.97 4.72
CA GLN A 575 -71.64 19.25 4.94
C GLN A 575 -72.16 19.86 3.64
N ALA A 576 -71.28 20.45 2.84
CA ALA A 576 -71.66 21.14 1.62
C ALA A 576 -70.57 21.01 0.57
N VAL A 577 -71.00 20.90 -0.69
CA VAL A 577 -70.15 21.08 -1.87
C VAL A 577 -70.50 22.43 -2.49
N THR A 578 -69.52 23.32 -2.63
CA THR A 578 -69.68 24.64 -3.25
C THR A 578 -68.83 24.70 -4.51
N VAL A 579 -69.46 24.96 -5.65
CA VAL A 579 -68.78 25.20 -6.94
C VAL A 579 -69.09 26.63 -7.37
N THR A 580 -68.05 27.46 -7.44
CA THR A 580 -68.19 28.89 -7.75
C THR A 580 -67.21 29.27 -8.86
N ALA A 581 -67.71 29.87 -9.93
CA ALA A 581 -66.91 30.64 -10.88
C ALA A 581 -67.22 32.12 -10.68
N THR A 582 -66.21 32.93 -10.34
CA THR A 582 -66.42 34.34 -9.96
C THR A 582 -66.48 35.31 -11.14
N ASP A 583 -66.03 34.89 -12.34
CA ASP A 583 -65.89 35.77 -13.50
C ASP A 583 -66.83 35.35 -14.64
N THR A 584 -66.61 34.16 -15.20
CA THR A 584 -67.21 33.78 -16.50
C THR A 584 -68.42 32.86 -16.38
N ARG A 585 -68.21 31.56 -16.09
CA ARG A 585 -69.29 30.55 -16.16
C ARG A 585 -68.97 29.25 -15.42
N ILE A 586 -70.01 28.47 -15.14
CA ILE A 586 -69.93 27.07 -14.70
C ILE A 586 -70.58 26.22 -15.80
N ASP A 587 -69.82 25.34 -16.43
CA ASP A 587 -70.33 24.39 -17.42
C ASP A 587 -70.52 23.02 -16.76
N VAL A 588 -71.73 22.47 -16.81
CA VAL A 588 -72.03 21.08 -16.42
C VAL A 588 -72.47 20.35 -17.67
N LEU A 589 -71.58 19.55 -18.24
CA LEU A 589 -71.77 18.85 -19.51
C LEU A 589 -71.76 17.34 -19.29
N ALA A 590 -72.67 16.62 -19.96
CA ALA A 590 -72.67 15.16 -20.00
C ALA A 590 -73.20 14.68 -21.36
N GLN A 591 -72.67 13.58 -21.88
CA GLN A 591 -73.11 13.02 -23.16
C GLN A 591 -74.49 12.36 -23.08
N HIS A 592 -74.83 11.76 -21.92
CA HIS A 592 -76.05 10.96 -21.78
C HIS A 592 -77.08 11.62 -20.87
N LYS A 593 -76.68 12.03 -19.65
CA LYS A 593 -77.62 12.43 -18.62
C LYS A 593 -77.00 13.34 -17.56
N ILE A 594 -77.73 14.40 -17.19
CA ILE A 594 -77.44 15.23 -16.01
C ILE A 594 -78.62 15.11 -15.04
N VAL A 595 -78.34 14.84 -13.76
CA VAL A 595 -79.35 14.76 -12.70
C VAL A 595 -78.97 15.71 -11.58
N LEU A 596 -79.83 16.68 -11.29
CA LEU A 596 -79.73 17.53 -10.11
C LEU A 596 -80.87 17.12 -9.16
N GLN A 597 -80.53 16.58 -7.99
CA GLN A 597 -81.51 16.07 -7.03
C GLN A 597 -81.28 16.63 -5.64
N ALA A 598 -82.37 17.08 -5.00
CA ALA A 598 -82.41 17.46 -3.59
C ALA A 598 -83.67 16.84 -2.96
N GLY A 599 -83.47 15.85 -2.09
CA GLY A 599 -84.58 15.09 -1.49
C GLY A 599 -85.47 14.42 -2.56
N GLN A 600 -86.77 14.74 -2.54
CA GLN A 600 -87.77 14.23 -3.50
C GLN A 600 -87.92 15.13 -4.75
N THR A 601 -87.16 16.21 -4.88
CA THR A 601 -87.18 17.11 -6.05
C THR A 601 -86.01 16.81 -6.96
N ARG A 602 -86.26 16.69 -8.28
CA ARG A 602 -85.26 16.36 -9.29
C ARG A 602 -85.45 17.17 -10.58
N ILE A 603 -84.33 17.63 -11.14
CA ILE A 603 -84.22 18.13 -12.52
C ILE A 603 -83.36 17.13 -13.30
N THR A 604 -83.86 16.61 -14.40
CA THR A 604 -83.14 15.67 -15.27
C THR A 604 -83.05 16.23 -16.68
N LEU A 605 -81.84 16.23 -17.24
CA LEU A 605 -81.57 16.54 -18.65
C LEU A 605 -81.08 15.25 -19.31
N GLU A 606 -81.80 14.74 -20.30
CA GLU A 606 -81.51 13.46 -20.95
C GLU A 606 -81.96 13.51 -22.42
N GLY A 607 -81.02 13.32 -23.36
CA GLY A 607 -81.30 13.51 -24.78
C GLY A 607 -81.75 14.94 -25.11
N GLY A 608 -82.98 15.08 -25.61
CA GLY A 608 -83.61 16.38 -25.88
C GLY A 608 -84.59 16.84 -24.80
N ASP A 609 -84.80 16.05 -23.74
CA ASP A 609 -85.85 16.28 -22.75
C ASP A 609 -85.31 16.95 -21.48
N ILE A 610 -86.13 17.86 -20.91
CA ILE A 610 -85.93 18.42 -19.58
C ILE A 610 -87.11 18.00 -18.71
N THR A 611 -86.84 17.21 -17.66
CA THR A 611 -87.86 16.73 -16.72
C THR A 611 -87.72 17.39 -15.35
N PHE A 612 -88.76 18.09 -14.91
CA PHE A 612 -88.91 18.58 -13.54
C PHE A 612 -89.86 17.65 -12.76
N ALA A 613 -89.35 16.95 -11.75
CA ALA A 613 -90.13 16.06 -10.90
C ALA A 613 -90.11 16.57 -9.46
N CYS A 614 -91.27 16.94 -8.92
CA CYS A 614 -91.44 17.29 -7.51
C CYS A 614 -92.85 16.91 -7.03
N PRO A 615 -93.01 16.24 -5.88
CA PRO A 615 -94.34 15.94 -5.31
C PRO A 615 -95.02 17.17 -4.69
N GLY A 616 -94.25 18.23 -4.44
CA GLY A 616 -94.75 19.52 -3.96
C GLY A 616 -95.15 20.47 -5.09
N GLN A 617 -95.09 21.77 -4.80
CA GLN A 617 -95.46 22.82 -5.74
C GLN A 617 -94.30 23.21 -6.66
N PHE A 618 -94.48 23.10 -7.97
CA PHE A 618 -93.59 23.70 -8.97
C PHE A 618 -93.96 25.17 -9.16
N THR A 619 -93.08 26.09 -8.72
CA THR A 619 -93.33 27.55 -8.81
C THR A 619 -92.31 28.20 -9.74
N VAL A 620 -92.78 28.86 -10.79
CA VAL A 620 -91.96 29.66 -11.72
C VAL A 620 -92.36 31.12 -11.57
N LYS A 621 -91.41 32.02 -11.31
CA LYS A 621 -91.67 33.46 -11.14
C LYS A 621 -91.05 34.23 -12.31
N ALA A 622 -91.86 34.68 -13.27
CA ALA A 622 -91.43 35.47 -14.43
C ALA A 622 -92.52 36.47 -14.89
N SER A 623 -92.16 37.46 -15.70
CA SER A 623 -93.09 38.45 -16.29
C SER A 623 -93.85 37.95 -17.53
N MET A 624 -93.33 36.94 -18.24
CA MET A 624 -93.97 36.22 -19.36
C MET A 624 -93.49 34.77 -19.42
N HIS A 625 -94.31 33.87 -20.00
CA HIS A 625 -93.97 32.45 -20.22
C HIS A 625 -94.22 32.02 -21.68
N PRO A 626 -93.42 32.51 -22.66
CA PRO A 626 -93.55 32.08 -24.04
C PRO A 626 -92.97 30.66 -24.22
N PHE A 627 -93.79 29.72 -24.66
CA PHE A 627 -93.33 28.39 -25.09
C PHE A 627 -93.05 28.43 -26.60
N LEU A 628 -91.80 28.67 -26.96
CA LEU A 628 -91.31 28.73 -28.35
C LEU A 628 -90.97 27.32 -28.87
N GLY A 629 -90.84 27.17 -30.19
CA GLY A 629 -90.38 25.92 -30.80
C GLY A 629 -88.95 25.56 -30.37
N GLY A 630 -88.65 24.26 -30.28
CA GLY A 630 -87.33 23.80 -29.85
C GLY A 630 -86.22 24.25 -30.79
N GLU A 631 -85.09 24.65 -30.21
CA GLU A 631 -83.85 24.99 -30.91
C GLU A 631 -82.81 23.91 -30.55
N MET A 632 -82.13 23.35 -31.54
CA MET A 632 -81.18 22.25 -31.34
C MET A 632 -79.78 22.74 -31.68
N ASN A 633 -78.90 22.75 -30.68
CA ASN A 633 -77.46 23.00 -30.84
C ASN A 633 -76.71 21.81 -30.24
N ALA A 634 -75.88 21.14 -31.05
CA ALA A 634 -75.10 20.00 -30.57
C ALA A 634 -73.99 20.48 -29.62
N VAL A 635 -73.95 19.92 -28.41
CA VAL A 635 -72.85 20.17 -27.46
C VAL A 635 -71.63 19.35 -27.92
N ALA A 636 -70.57 20.04 -28.34
CA ALA A 636 -69.29 19.42 -28.63
C ALA A 636 -68.49 19.26 -27.31
N ILE A 637 -68.55 18.08 -26.70
CA ILE A 637 -67.65 17.70 -25.60
C ILE A 637 -66.37 17.14 -26.26
N PRO A 638 -65.20 17.80 -26.14
CA PRO A 638 -63.96 17.26 -26.67
C PRO A 638 -63.65 15.92 -25.98
N PRO A 639 -63.28 14.86 -26.73
CA PRO A 639 -62.92 13.57 -26.13
C PRO A 639 -61.69 13.74 -25.25
N LEU A 640 -61.70 13.11 -24.08
CA LEU A 640 -60.49 12.96 -23.29
C LEU A 640 -59.50 12.07 -24.07
N PRO A 641 -58.18 12.29 -23.97
CA PRO A 641 -57.20 11.39 -24.58
C PRO A 641 -57.38 9.97 -24.01
N GLU A 642 -57.67 9.00 -24.89
CA GLU A 642 -57.84 7.58 -24.53
C GLU A 642 -56.66 6.70 -24.94
N GLU A 643 -55.64 7.28 -25.58
CA GLU A 643 -54.48 6.52 -26.07
C GLU A 643 -53.59 6.04 -24.92
N ARG A 644 -53.94 4.87 -24.39
CA ARG A 644 -52.94 3.97 -23.80
C ARG A 644 -52.10 3.42 -24.93
N LEU A 645 -51.05 4.15 -25.34
CA LEU A 645 -50.02 3.56 -26.18
C LEU A 645 -49.41 2.38 -25.39
N PRO A 646 -49.45 1.15 -25.93
CA PRO A 646 -48.70 0.05 -25.34
C PRO A 646 -47.23 0.46 -25.20
N LEU A 647 -46.56 0.06 -24.12
CA LEU A 647 -45.14 0.36 -23.85
C LEU A 647 -44.16 -0.05 -24.98
N GLN A 648 -44.64 -0.74 -26.01
CA GLN A 648 -43.92 -1.18 -27.20
C GLN A 648 -44.38 -0.43 -28.47
N THR A 649 -44.83 0.82 -28.37
CA THR A 649 -45.27 1.60 -29.54
C THR A 649 -44.45 2.87 -29.68
N LEU A 650 -43.85 3.08 -30.84
CA LEU A 650 -43.16 4.31 -31.22
C LEU A 650 -44.10 5.16 -32.07
N SER A 651 -44.42 6.37 -31.61
CA SER A 651 -45.19 7.35 -32.37
C SER A 651 -44.22 8.30 -33.10
N LEU A 652 -44.44 8.48 -34.40
CA LEU A 652 -43.70 9.39 -35.26
C LEU A 652 -44.58 10.60 -35.55
N ASP A 653 -44.02 11.81 -35.43
CA ASP A 653 -44.69 13.07 -35.77
C ASP A 653 -43.70 13.96 -36.54
N HIS A 654 -43.99 14.21 -37.81
CA HIS A 654 -43.18 15.05 -38.69
C HIS A 654 -44.05 16.16 -39.26
N ARG A 655 -43.75 17.39 -38.84
CA ARG A 655 -44.48 18.59 -39.25
C ARG A 655 -43.58 19.57 -39.97
N TYR A 656 -44.19 20.40 -40.78
CA TYR A 656 -43.60 21.63 -41.29
C TYR A 656 -43.45 22.68 -40.17
N HIS A 657 -42.69 23.74 -40.44
CA HIS A 657 -42.47 24.86 -39.54
C HIS A 657 -43.74 25.67 -39.19
N ASP A 658 -44.84 25.48 -39.93
CA ASP A 658 -46.16 26.08 -39.72
C ASP A 658 -47.15 25.12 -39.05
N ASP A 659 -46.65 24.09 -38.39
CA ASP A 659 -47.40 23.02 -37.71
C ASP A 659 -48.30 22.16 -38.64
N GLN A 660 -48.21 22.31 -39.96
CA GLN A 660 -48.88 21.40 -40.89
C GLN A 660 -48.17 20.04 -40.95
N GLY A 661 -48.93 18.95 -40.92
CA GLY A 661 -48.38 17.60 -41.03
C GLY A 661 -47.72 17.35 -42.39
N LEU A 662 -46.56 16.70 -42.41
CA LEU A 662 -45.89 16.27 -43.64
C LEU A 662 -46.57 15.00 -44.20
N ALA A 663 -47.75 15.17 -44.77
CA ALA A 663 -48.56 14.07 -45.26
C ALA A 663 -47.85 13.31 -46.39
N GLY A 664 -47.89 11.98 -46.33
CA GLY A 664 -47.38 11.13 -47.40
C GLY A 664 -45.86 10.96 -47.43
N ALA A 665 -45.11 11.43 -46.43
CA ALA A 665 -43.67 11.17 -46.39
C ALA A 665 -43.39 9.72 -45.99
N ASP A 666 -42.56 9.04 -46.78
CA ASP A 666 -42.08 7.72 -46.43
C ASP A 666 -41.07 7.80 -45.30
N TYR A 667 -41.17 6.88 -44.34
CA TYR A 667 -40.22 6.74 -43.25
C TYR A 667 -39.67 5.31 -43.17
N VAL A 668 -38.46 5.20 -42.62
CA VAL A 668 -37.82 3.95 -42.24
C VAL A 668 -37.41 4.04 -40.78
N VAL A 669 -37.94 3.17 -39.94
CA VAL A 669 -37.48 2.98 -38.57
C VAL A 669 -36.57 1.76 -38.52
N THR A 670 -35.34 1.94 -38.09
CA THR A 670 -34.40 0.86 -37.77
C THR A 670 -34.42 0.64 -36.26
N LEU A 671 -34.90 -0.53 -35.83
CA LEU A 671 -35.07 -0.90 -34.44
C LEU A 671 -33.76 -1.47 -33.85
N ALA A 672 -33.66 -1.53 -32.52
CA ALA A 672 -32.48 -2.03 -31.81
C ALA A 672 -32.14 -3.51 -32.11
N ASP A 673 -33.10 -4.31 -32.57
CA ASP A 673 -32.91 -5.71 -33.00
C ASP A 673 -32.44 -5.83 -34.46
N GLY A 674 -32.19 -4.71 -35.14
CA GLY A 674 -31.82 -4.64 -36.56
C GLY A 674 -33.01 -4.71 -37.51
N GLY A 675 -34.24 -4.87 -36.99
CA GLY A 675 -35.46 -4.89 -37.78
C GLY A 675 -35.77 -3.52 -38.38
N LYS A 676 -36.08 -3.49 -39.69
CA LYS A 676 -36.55 -2.27 -40.37
C LYS A 676 -38.06 -2.27 -40.52
N ARG A 677 -38.68 -1.13 -40.28
CA ARG A 677 -40.12 -0.88 -40.49
C ARG A 677 -40.25 0.29 -41.45
N HIS A 678 -40.96 0.06 -42.54
CA HIS A 678 -41.25 1.06 -43.56
C HIS A 678 -42.72 1.43 -43.47
N GLY A 679 -43.01 2.71 -43.67
CA GLY A 679 -44.38 3.20 -43.74
C GLY A 679 -44.41 4.60 -44.33
N THR A 680 -45.62 5.13 -44.42
CA THR A 680 -45.87 6.48 -44.92
C THR A 680 -46.70 7.22 -43.89
N LEU A 681 -46.37 8.50 -43.66
CA LEU A 681 -47.11 9.35 -42.72
C LEU A 681 -48.53 9.62 -43.19
N ASP A 682 -49.46 9.67 -42.24
CA ASP A 682 -50.86 10.02 -42.47
C ASP A 682 -51.06 11.49 -42.87
N ALA A 683 -52.31 11.91 -43.07
CA ALA A 683 -52.66 13.27 -43.47
C ALA A 683 -52.24 14.35 -42.44
N GLN A 684 -51.93 13.95 -41.21
CA GLN A 684 -51.49 14.81 -40.11
C GLN A 684 -49.98 14.72 -39.87
N GLY A 685 -49.22 14.00 -40.73
CA GLY A 685 -47.78 13.84 -40.58
C GLY A 685 -47.39 12.85 -39.49
N ARG A 686 -48.29 11.94 -39.10
CA ARG A 686 -48.06 10.98 -38.01
C ARG A 686 -48.01 9.54 -38.52
N ALA A 687 -47.32 8.69 -37.78
CA ALA A 687 -47.39 7.25 -37.97
C ALA A 687 -47.07 6.50 -36.67
N GLU A 688 -47.63 5.31 -36.50
CA GLU A 688 -47.36 4.44 -35.36
C GLU A 688 -46.60 3.19 -35.79
N VAL A 689 -45.57 2.85 -35.02
CA VAL A 689 -44.82 1.60 -35.16
C VAL A 689 -45.04 0.78 -33.90
N ALA A 690 -45.89 -0.25 -34.01
CA ALA A 690 -46.20 -1.16 -32.92
C ALA A 690 -45.14 -2.27 -32.76
N ASN A 691 -45.09 -2.88 -31.56
CA ASN A 691 -44.20 -3.98 -31.16
C ASN A 691 -42.70 -3.64 -31.29
N VAL A 692 -42.31 -2.45 -30.84
CA VAL A 692 -40.93 -1.99 -30.79
C VAL A 692 -40.21 -2.65 -29.59
N PRO A 693 -39.11 -3.39 -29.82
CA PRO A 693 -38.29 -3.94 -28.74
C PRO A 693 -37.59 -2.81 -27.97
N GLY A 694 -37.32 -3.03 -26.69
CA GLY A 694 -36.64 -2.04 -25.85
C GLY A 694 -35.21 -1.76 -26.35
N GLY A 695 -34.91 -0.49 -26.63
CA GLY A 695 -33.61 -0.03 -27.14
C GLY A 695 -33.74 1.28 -27.95
N SER A 696 -32.65 1.77 -28.51
CA SER A 696 -32.67 2.93 -29.41
C SER A 696 -33.23 2.54 -30.79
N ALA A 697 -33.98 3.46 -31.41
CA ALA A 697 -34.46 3.31 -32.79
C ALA A 697 -34.02 4.53 -33.61
N GLU A 698 -33.59 4.30 -34.85
CA GLU A 698 -33.22 5.34 -35.79
C GLU A 698 -34.37 5.55 -36.79
N VAL A 699 -34.86 6.78 -36.90
CA VAL A 699 -35.94 7.15 -37.82
C VAL A 699 -35.37 7.99 -38.96
N VAL A 700 -35.54 7.53 -40.19
CA VAL A 700 -35.14 8.25 -41.40
C VAL A 700 -36.37 8.54 -42.23
N PHE A 701 -36.65 9.82 -42.49
CA PHE A 701 -37.66 10.23 -43.45
C PHE A 701 -37.03 10.36 -44.83
N SER A 702 -37.72 9.86 -45.86
CA SER A 702 -37.28 9.96 -47.25
C SER A 702 -37.36 11.41 -47.77
N PRO A 703 -36.61 11.76 -48.83
CA PRO A 703 -36.68 13.09 -49.44
C PRO A 703 -38.12 13.44 -49.88
N MET A 704 -38.53 14.69 -49.69
CA MET A 704 -39.93 15.15 -49.84
C MET A 704 -40.63 14.65 -51.13
N PRO A 705 -41.89 14.18 -51.03
CA PRO A 705 -42.75 13.98 -52.19
C PRO A 705 -43.32 15.35 -52.65
N GLY A 706 -42.50 16.20 -53.26
CA GLY A 706 -42.95 17.42 -53.96
C GLY A 706 -42.13 18.69 -53.70
N LEU A 707 -42.21 19.62 -54.66
CA LEU A 707 -41.63 20.96 -54.55
C LEU A 707 -42.48 21.82 -53.60
N PHE A 708 -41.94 22.13 -52.41
CA PHE A 708 -42.58 23.04 -51.47
C PHE A 708 -42.48 24.49 -51.97
N GLY A 709 -43.62 25.10 -52.29
CA GLY A 709 -43.72 26.53 -52.53
C GLY A 709 -43.91 27.28 -51.20
N ARG A 710 -42.97 28.17 -50.85
CA ARG A 710 -43.11 29.08 -49.71
C ARG A 710 -44.42 29.86 -49.83
N LYS A 711 -45.40 29.59 -48.95
CA LYS A 711 -46.69 30.30 -48.93
C LYS A 711 -46.60 31.68 -48.30
N ASP A 712 -45.60 31.91 -47.43
CA ASP A 712 -45.38 33.22 -46.81
C ASP A 712 -44.42 34.07 -47.64
N MET A 713 -44.99 34.98 -48.43
CA MET A 713 -44.29 36.00 -49.21
C MET A 713 -44.04 37.30 -48.42
N THR A 714 -44.31 37.34 -47.11
CA THR A 714 -44.03 38.55 -46.32
C THR A 714 -42.51 38.84 -46.36
N PRO A 715 -42.10 40.07 -46.75
CA PRO A 715 -40.70 40.45 -46.69
C PRO A 715 -40.25 40.40 -45.23
N THR A 716 -39.21 39.61 -44.95
CA THR A 716 -38.52 39.65 -43.67
C THR A 716 -37.99 41.08 -43.47
N PRO A 717 -38.41 41.82 -42.42
CA PRO A 717 -38.09 43.25 -42.25
C PRO A 717 -36.59 43.55 -42.28
N ASP A 718 -35.76 42.56 -41.97
CA ASP A 718 -34.31 42.68 -41.87
C ASP A 718 -33.52 41.98 -42.99
N HIS A 719 -34.19 41.38 -43.99
CA HIS A 719 -33.51 40.72 -45.10
C HIS A 719 -33.20 41.68 -46.24
N ALA A 720 -31.93 42.05 -46.39
CA ALA A 720 -31.41 42.65 -47.61
C ALA A 720 -30.98 41.53 -48.58
N ALA A 721 -31.56 41.50 -49.78
CA ALA A 721 -31.26 40.47 -50.79
C ALA A 721 -29.81 40.50 -51.30
N ASN A 722 -29.09 41.61 -51.08
CA ASN A 722 -27.65 41.77 -51.29
C ASN A 722 -27.10 42.64 -50.14
N PRO A 723 -26.68 42.07 -49.00
CA PRO A 723 -26.05 42.84 -47.94
C PRO A 723 -24.65 43.29 -48.41
N ALA A 724 -24.31 44.56 -48.18
CA ALA A 724 -22.93 45.03 -48.36
C ALA A 724 -22.00 44.30 -47.39
N ASP A 725 -20.73 44.08 -47.76
CA ASP A 725 -19.74 43.34 -46.96
C ASP A 725 -19.68 43.81 -45.49
N ALA A 726 -19.77 45.13 -45.24
CA ALA A 726 -19.79 45.68 -43.88
C ALA A 726 -20.98 45.20 -43.01
N LYS A 727 -22.11 44.84 -43.62
CA LYS A 727 -23.30 44.31 -42.93
C LYS A 727 -23.16 42.81 -42.68
N LEU A 728 -22.39 42.09 -43.51
CA LEU A 728 -22.00 40.69 -43.28
C LEU A 728 -20.98 40.62 -42.14
N ASP A 729 -19.97 41.49 -42.13
CA ASP A 729 -18.96 41.59 -41.07
C ASP A 729 -19.61 41.89 -39.71
N GLY A 730 -20.57 42.84 -39.65
CA GLY A 730 -21.28 43.15 -38.41
C GLY A 730 -22.16 42.02 -37.87
N VAL A 731 -22.64 41.11 -38.72
CA VAL A 731 -23.38 39.91 -38.28
C VAL A 731 -22.41 38.83 -37.82
N VAL A 732 -21.30 38.64 -38.53
CA VAL A 732 -20.23 37.69 -38.14
C VAL A 732 -19.62 38.09 -36.79
N ASP A 733 -19.32 39.38 -36.57
CA ASP A 733 -18.80 39.88 -35.30
C ASP A 733 -19.79 39.75 -34.15
N LYS A 734 -21.09 39.96 -34.41
CA LYS A 734 -22.16 39.77 -33.40
C LYS A 734 -22.24 38.32 -32.91
N TYR A 735 -22.05 37.35 -33.81
CA TYR A 735 -22.10 35.93 -33.45
C TYR A 735 -20.76 35.38 -32.94
N LEU A 736 -19.62 35.94 -33.37
CA LEU A 736 -18.30 35.62 -32.81
C LEU A 736 -18.09 36.19 -31.40
N ALA A 737 -18.60 37.39 -31.12
CA ALA A 737 -18.53 37.99 -29.77
C ALA A 737 -19.40 37.27 -28.73
N ALA A 738 -20.47 36.59 -29.17
CA ALA A 738 -21.31 35.76 -28.31
C ALA A 738 -20.71 34.36 -28.04
N ALA A 739 -19.77 33.90 -28.87
CA ALA A 739 -19.12 32.60 -28.76
C ALA A 739 -17.84 32.60 -27.90
N THR A 740 -17.29 33.78 -27.56
CA THR A 740 -16.05 33.90 -26.78
C THR A 740 -16.24 34.00 -25.26
N ALA A 741 -17.47 33.82 -24.74
CA ALA A 741 -17.74 33.85 -23.30
C ALA A 741 -17.78 32.46 -22.63
N ASP A 742 -17.79 31.35 -23.39
CA ASP A 742 -17.76 29.98 -22.84
C ASP A 742 -16.85 29.06 -23.67
N SER A 743 -15.54 29.13 -23.45
CA SER A 743 -14.59 28.16 -24.00
C SER A 743 -14.27 27.07 -22.96
N VAL A 744 -15.12 26.05 -22.88
CA VAL A 744 -14.71 24.72 -22.39
C VAL A 744 -14.16 23.95 -23.58
N LYS A 745 -12.90 23.49 -23.43
CA LYS A 745 -12.19 22.61 -24.36
C LYS A 745 -13.02 21.37 -24.68
N ALA A 746 -13.27 21.12 -25.96
CA ALA A 746 -13.66 19.81 -26.47
C ALA A 746 -12.54 19.30 -27.39
N ASP A 747 -11.88 18.21 -26.98
CA ASP A 747 -11.11 17.36 -27.88
C ASP A 747 -12.07 16.46 -28.69
N PRO A 748 -11.68 16.05 -29.91
CA PRO A 748 -12.60 15.51 -30.90
C PRO A 748 -12.93 14.03 -30.68
N VAL A 749 -14.20 13.70 -30.94
CA VAL A 749 -14.72 12.35 -31.09
C VAL A 749 -13.98 11.60 -32.19
N LYS A 750 -13.49 10.40 -31.88
CA LYS A 750 -13.31 9.29 -32.83
C LYS A 750 -13.65 7.95 -32.17
N GLY A 751 -14.75 7.36 -32.61
CA GLY A 751 -14.79 5.93 -32.94
C GLY A 751 -15.52 4.98 -31.99
N VAL A 752 -16.69 4.52 -32.47
CA VAL A 752 -17.16 3.11 -32.47
C VAL A 752 -17.28 2.40 -31.11
N GLN A 753 -18.50 2.35 -30.56
CA GLN A 753 -19.39 1.17 -30.56
C GLN A 753 -20.80 1.56 -30.11
#